data_AF-A0A1Y3QUZ8-F1
#
_entry.id   AF-A0A1Y3QUZ8-F1
#
_cell.length_a   1.000
_cell.length_b   1.000
_cell.length_c   1.000
_cell.angle_alpha   90.00
_cell.angle_beta   90.00
_cell.angle_gamma   90.00
#
_symmetry.space_group_name_H-M   'P 1'
#
loop_
_entity.id
_entity.type
_entity.pdbx_description
1 polymer ?
#
loop_
_entity_poly.entity_id
_entity_poly.type
_entity_poly.pdbx_seq_one_letter_code
_entity_poly.pdbx_strand_id
1 'polypeptide(L)'
;MKTKYSDLIEIRESAIAFKIHPENGDWRDFIPNGQFNDVLRKVIDAVYNNNADFHKPFWIAGTYGSGKSHAGAVVKHLLCDKVEDIREYIEREYKDDSLALLRSDILNLRDKKRLFPVSLYSNENMAAAEDLPFVLQRAIVDALKADGIEFEVQTDFDNYINDINKDSEFWSLVIDRDPQLKALAPTAEVLIKKLHDCDTSVIRHIKNALRKQNRVVPLHSDSLEDWIFEVQDKLAAQGVYDGLLILWDEFTDVIKSSFGLSILVTLQGISERMMMAKNNSYFLFISHPSALDNLQVEEREKTKGRYHYMPYNMETVSAYKIMSRKFKFDEDDVYYEHRRRAFVEPYEKLYKEFAIISTSNSPEETERDLYNLFPIHPGTANLATYYAREAGSSSRSVFEFIGANPKIREFFENEEAYADGRVITADFLWDFVVDEFNEKVSKFGAVTERFNSRKLQVKNEGGSECYAVFKSILLLNALNNIANNVTVTPSEENITRLFVGTHIEPKLKDILDYLNDNSIIQRAPGGLFSIQFSSLPPKEIEAKKNELKLTQFKYTSSIINFGSEADKLLKLNFSTVTRPMTYQKYSIDSNEYLLLNAIEKGRKNCPAYEIFVALLFARNTQELGELKQIAYNATSNDEIGRFDSTLFVVYETPFGDTNFERFIEYQANASVARSHNSTEQAETHIASANAMIKEWVQKLQRGTFSYFLRDQNSVSSGLKIALTINSCIAPTIFSSGPDSYDLLRSKSATYWRKQLARDTVKTVLTNNTKTDISSRCTGQYAHMALLLQDSVDENLEWKPSISPLHPLKLVADFIDKKLHGVNKNTDFNLGERLKELTLLPFGLFQSCACMGMVAFAMRKYVKQIFDTNGKPLDATHIADAVIKMFQAWESDKVNNTLNFMFETKESGELCRLFVQNFRLNELKGYSDISSLTDARWALTHEYIAEKGFPLWSLKYATDFDNLRGLIENIVKISTEKDFRNQPHLMSQTLAEMKQLKFELKELLKTNAFKEGFSAFVIGVAVEKGLPLKEDEVDEAIAGMRKHLGGDIGYWSEEEARNAYVIWRAQLLEEERRRQEEELRRQEEEIRRQQSNDMRTKYTDAEIDKLNQQKATAIAKVKQIKDADRARAILERIIEKTNNSLVISIINEYDA
;
A
#
# COMPACT_ATOMS: atom_id res chain seq x y z
N MET A 1 41.85 -44.44 34.95
CA MET A 1 40.40 -44.19 35.05
C MET A 1 40.23 -42.71 34.76
N LYS A 2 39.44 -42.33 33.76
CA LYS A 2 39.29 -40.92 33.39
C LYS A 2 38.27 -40.27 34.32
N THR A 3 38.64 -39.19 34.99
CA THR A 3 37.82 -38.53 36.03
C THR A 3 37.54 -37.06 35.71
N LYS A 4 38.18 -36.51 34.66
CA LYS A 4 38.03 -35.12 34.24
C LYS A 4 37.90 -35.00 32.72
N TYR A 5 37.40 -33.88 32.22
CA TYR A 5 37.34 -33.62 30.77
C TYR A 5 38.72 -33.36 30.18
N SER A 6 39.67 -32.83 30.96
CA SER A 6 41.07 -32.69 30.54
C SER A 6 41.81 -34.02 30.30
N ASP A 7 41.30 -35.15 30.83
CA ASP A 7 41.79 -36.50 30.50
C ASP A 7 41.37 -36.97 29.10
N LEU A 8 40.41 -36.27 28.48
CA LEU A 8 39.81 -36.62 27.19
C LEU A 8 40.15 -35.60 26.09
N ILE A 9 40.22 -34.32 26.46
CA ILE A 9 40.25 -33.20 25.51
C ILE A 9 41.34 -32.22 25.94
N GLU A 10 42.23 -31.91 25.01
CA GLU A 10 43.26 -30.89 25.11
C GLU A 10 42.79 -29.61 24.39
N ILE A 11 42.94 -28.44 25.01
CA ILE A 11 42.60 -27.14 24.41
C ILE A 11 43.87 -26.53 23.78
N ARG A 12 43.86 -26.27 22.47
CA ARG A 12 45.01 -25.66 21.77
C ARG A 12 45.23 -24.19 22.15
N GLU A 13 46.45 -23.80 22.48
CA GLU A 13 46.88 -22.39 22.62
C GLU A 13 47.10 -21.77 21.23
N SER A 14 46.72 -20.50 21.01
CA SER A 14 46.97 -19.81 19.73
C SER A 14 47.19 -18.31 19.93
N ALA A 15 48.13 -17.71 19.19
CA ALA A 15 48.47 -16.29 19.29
C ALA A 15 47.42 -15.34 18.67
N ILE A 16 47.41 -14.09 19.15
CA ILE A 16 46.36 -13.07 18.93
C ILE A 16 46.39 -12.43 17.51
N ALA A 17 47.54 -12.46 16.82
CA ALA A 17 47.70 -11.98 15.45
C ALA A 17 48.87 -12.69 14.76
N PHE A 18 48.60 -13.28 13.59
CA PHE A 18 49.62 -13.97 12.81
C PHE A 18 50.58 -12.97 12.17
N LYS A 19 51.89 -13.16 12.38
CA LYS A 19 52.96 -12.41 11.71
C LYS A 19 53.81 -13.40 10.93
N ILE A 20 54.09 -13.07 9.67
CA ILE A 20 54.98 -13.86 8.81
C ILE A 20 56.43 -13.82 9.32
N HIS A 21 56.79 -12.75 10.04
CA HIS A 21 58.13 -12.61 10.63
C HIS A 21 58.12 -11.71 11.89
N PRO A 22 58.70 -12.15 13.03
CA PRO A 22 59.10 -13.53 13.34
C PRO A 22 57.87 -14.43 13.51
N GLU A 23 57.97 -15.68 13.05
CA GLU A 23 56.89 -16.68 13.03
C GLU A 23 57.16 -17.79 14.06
N ASN A 24 56.13 -18.18 14.83
CA ASN A 24 56.24 -19.14 15.95
C ASN A 24 55.66 -20.54 15.64
N GLY A 25 55.48 -20.90 14.37
CA GLY A 25 54.91 -22.19 13.96
C GLY A 25 53.38 -22.25 13.89
N ASP A 26 52.70 -21.13 14.15
CA ASP A 26 51.23 -20.97 14.12
C ASP A 26 50.62 -21.21 12.72
N TRP A 27 51.42 -21.34 11.66
CA TRP A 27 50.93 -21.67 10.32
C TRP A 27 50.20 -23.01 10.27
N ARG A 28 50.58 -23.97 11.13
CA ARG A 28 49.98 -25.31 11.20
C ARG A 28 48.54 -25.29 11.69
N ASP A 29 48.08 -24.20 12.31
CA ASP A 29 46.70 -24.02 12.75
C ASP A 29 45.81 -23.35 11.69
N PHE A 30 46.35 -23.03 10.51
CA PHE A 30 45.54 -22.54 9.41
C PHE A 30 44.55 -23.60 8.95
N ILE A 31 43.28 -23.22 8.79
CA ILE A 31 42.22 -24.10 8.31
C ILE A 31 41.95 -23.73 6.84
N PRO A 32 42.31 -24.59 5.87
CA PRO A 32 42.07 -24.31 4.47
C PRO A 32 40.56 -24.27 4.15
N ASN A 33 40.18 -23.31 3.32
CA ASN A 33 38.82 -23.14 2.79
C ASN A 33 38.82 -23.24 1.26
N GLY A 34 37.66 -23.13 0.62
CA GLY A 34 37.54 -23.24 -0.84
C GLY A 34 38.40 -22.20 -1.56
N GLN A 35 38.37 -20.95 -1.08
CA GLN A 35 39.17 -19.87 -1.63
C GLN A 35 40.68 -20.11 -1.52
N PHE A 36 41.16 -20.62 -0.39
CA PHE A 36 42.57 -20.97 -0.21
C PHE A 36 42.98 -22.15 -1.10
N ASN A 37 42.11 -23.16 -1.25
CA ASN A 37 42.37 -24.29 -2.12
C ASN A 37 42.54 -23.84 -3.59
N ASP A 38 41.77 -22.84 -4.02
CA ASP A 38 41.94 -22.24 -5.35
C ASP A 38 43.24 -21.43 -5.50
N VAL A 39 43.64 -20.69 -4.45
CA VAL A 39 44.96 -20.04 -4.40
C VAL A 39 46.06 -21.09 -4.52
N LEU A 40 45.98 -22.16 -3.73
CA LEU A 40 46.98 -23.21 -3.68
C LEU A 40 47.09 -23.95 -5.02
N ARG A 41 45.97 -24.25 -5.69
CA ARG A 41 45.96 -24.82 -7.06
C ARG A 41 46.73 -23.95 -8.05
N LYS A 42 46.44 -22.65 -8.09
CA LYS A 42 47.14 -21.71 -8.99
C LYS A 42 48.63 -21.63 -8.71
N VAL A 43 49.00 -21.64 -7.43
CA VAL A 43 50.40 -21.64 -7.01
C VAL A 43 51.10 -22.92 -7.45
N ILE A 44 50.50 -24.09 -7.20
CA ILE A 44 51.05 -25.39 -7.60
C ILE A 44 51.21 -25.47 -9.12
N ASP A 45 50.20 -25.08 -9.89
CA ASP A 45 50.24 -25.09 -11.36
C ASP A 45 51.37 -24.20 -11.91
N ALA A 46 51.55 -23.02 -11.31
CA ALA A 46 52.62 -22.09 -11.69
C ALA A 46 54.01 -22.63 -11.38
N VAL A 47 54.20 -23.25 -10.21
CA VAL A 47 55.49 -23.81 -9.78
C VAL A 47 55.83 -25.10 -10.53
N TYR A 48 54.83 -25.92 -10.87
CA TYR A 48 55.03 -27.06 -11.76
C TYR A 48 55.65 -26.64 -13.09
N ASN A 49 55.23 -25.48 -13.63
CA ASN A 49 55.72 -24.90 -14.88
C ASN A 49 55.46 -25.81 -16.10
N ASN A 50 54.29 -26.46 -16.12
CA ASN A 50 53.85 -27.27 -17.26
C ASN A 50 53.19 -26.44 -18.38
N ASN A 51 52.74 -25.22 -18.06
CA ASN A 51 52.10 -24.31 -19.00
C ASN A 51 52.66 -22.89 -18.84
N ALA A 52 53.21 -22.35 -19.93
CA ALA A 52 53.83 -21.02 -19.95
C ALA A 52 52.85 -19.90 -19.55
N ASP A 53 51.56 -20.03 -19.84
CA ASP A 53 50.55 -19.02 -19.48
C ASP A 53 50.26 -18.97 -17.97
N PHE A 54 50.54 -20.07 -17.26
CA PHE A 54 50.34 -20.20 -15.82
C PHE A 54 51.62 -19.97 -15.01
N HIS A 55 52.80 -19.90 -15.64
CA HIS A 55 54.05 -19.67 -14.94
C HIS A 55 54.25 -18.17 -14.67
N LYS A 56 53.61 -17.68 -13.60
CA LYS A 56 53.61 -16.26 -13.18
C LYS A 56 53.83 -16.11 -11.68
N PRO A 57 54.41 -14.97 -11.22
CA PRO A 57 54.46 -14.65 -9.80
C PRO A 57 53.07 -14.37 -9.21
N PHE A 58 52.98 -14.33 -7.89
CA PHE A 58 51.72 -14.38 -7.14
C PHE A 58 51.38 -13.04 -6.47
N TRP A 59 50.10 -12.70 -6.42
CA TRP A 59 49.63 -11.53 -5.68
C TRP A 59 48.31 -11.83 -4.97
N ILE A 60 48.35 -11.92 -3.64
CA ILE A 60 47.17 -12.12 -2.77
C ILE A 60 46.68 -10.76 -2.26
N ALA A 61 45.44 -10.39 -2.60
CA ALA A 61 44.87 -9.09 -2.24
C ALA A 61 43.60 -9.21 -1.39
N GLY A 62 43.63 -8.75 -0.14
CA GLY A 62 42.54 -8.94 0.82
C GLY A 62 42.43 -7.87 1.91
N THR A 63 41.23 -7.66 2.45
CA THR A 63 40.99 -6.68 3.52
C THR A 63 41.73 -7.02 4.80
N TYR A 64 41.86 -6.07 5.73
CA TYR A 64 42.45 -6.37 7.04
C TYR A 64 41.63 -7.44 7.77
N GLY A 65 42.31 -8.40 8.41
CA GLY A 65 41.65 -9.52 9.08
C GLY A 65 41.19 -10.66 8.17
N SER A 66 41.47 -10.63 6.86
CA SER A 66 41.06 -11.69 5.93
C SER A 66 41.84 -13.00 5.98
N GLY A 67 42.85 -13.11 6.85
CA GLY A 67 43.74 -14.27 6.91
C GLY A 67 44.79 -14.32 5.78
N LYS A 68 44.88 -13.30 4.91
CA LYS A 68 45.80 -13.25 3.76
C LYS A 68 47.28 -13.50 4.10
N SER A 69 47.77 -12.96 5.21
CA SER A 69 49.17 -13.13 5.64
C SER A 69 49.42 -14.55 6.18
N HIS A 70 48.43 -15.15 6.86
CA HIS A 70 48.48 -16.55 7.33
C HIS A 70 48.46 -17.52 6.15
N ALA A 71 47.59 -17.27 5.15
CA ALA A 71 47.56 -18.00 3.90
C ALA A 71 48.90 -17.93 3.15
N GLY A 72 49.52 -16.74 3.08
CA GLY A 72 50.85 -16.56 2.49
C GLY A 72 51.94 -17.35 3.19
N ALA A 73 51.92 -17.44 4.52
CA ALA A 73 52.85 -18.26 5.28
C ALA A 73 52.65 -19.76 5.04
N VAL A 74 51.40 -20.24 4.94
CA VAL A 74 51.13 -21.64 4.59
C VAL A 74 51.70 -21.95 3.19
N VAL A 75 51.52 -21.05 2.21
CA VAL A 75 52.13 -21.23 0.87
C VAL A 75 53.65 -21.29 0.96
N LYS A 76 54.28 -20.40 1.73
CA LYS A 76 55.73 -20.43 2.01
C LYS A 76 56.14 -21.79 2.58
N HIS A 77 55.53 -22.25 3.67
CA HIS A 77 55.89 -23.53 4.29
C HIS A 77 55.68 -24.71 3.34
N LEU A 78 54.54 -24.77 2.65
CA LEU A 78 54.27 -25.83 1.68
C LEU A 78 55.30 -25.86 0.55
N LEU A 79 55.83 -24.73 0.08
CA LEU A 79 56.81 -24.65 -1.01
C LEU A 79 58.29 -24.63 -0.58
N CYS A 80 58.58 -24.42 0.70
CA CYS A 80 59.94 -24.20 1.17
C CYS A 80 60.42 -25.25 2.19
N ASP A 81 59.55 -25.77 3.05
CA ASP A 81 59.93 -26.70 4.12
C ASP A 81 60.13 -28.12 3.61
N LYS A 82 60.80 -28.97 4.40
CA LYS A 82 60.97 -30.37 4.02
C LYS A 82 59.62 -31.10 4.02
N VAL A 83 59.50 -32.17 3.22
CA VAL A 83 58.24 -32.93 3.08
C VAL A 83 57.78 -33.48 4.42
N GLU A 84 58.71 -33.89 5.29
CA GLU A 84 58.44 -34.41 6.62
C GLU A 84 57.75 -33.39 7.52
N ASP A 85 58.12 -32.11 7.42
CA ASP A 85 57.64 -31.02 8.28
C ASP A 85 56.22 -30.55 7.92
N ILE A 86 55.79 -30.82 6.68
CA ILE A 86 54.48 -30.43 6.14
C ILE A 86 53.49 -31.61 6.04
N ARG A 87 53.97 -32.86 6.11
CA ARG A 87 53.14 -34.06 5.88
C ARG A 87 51.97 -34.17 6.85
N GLU A 88 52.19 -33.93 8.14
CA GLU A 88 51.12 -34.00 9.15
C GLU A 88 49.98 -33.03 8.82
N TYR A 89 50.33 -31.81 8.44
CA TYR A 89 49.36 -30.79 8.05
C TYR A 89 48.59 -31.22 6.78
N ILE A 90 49.29 -31.72 5.77
CA ILE A 90 48.68 -32.14 4.50
C ILE A 90 47.71 -33.31 4.71
N GLU A 91 48.13 -34.36 5.42
CA GLU A 91 47.31 -35.54 5.65
C GLU A 91 46.12 -35.28 6.57
N ARG A 92 46.20 -34.24 7.41
CA ARG A 92 45.10 -33.82 8.29
C ARG A 92 44.09 -32.94 7.56
N GLU A 93 44.55 -31.88 6.89
CA GLU A 93 43.66 -30.87 6.30
C GLU A 93 43.13 -31.25 4.91
N TYR A 94 43.85 -32.11 4.17
CA TYR A 94 43.45 -32.61 2.85
C TYR A 94 43.13 -34.12 2.87
N LYS A 95 42.62 -34.61 4.01
CA LYS A 95 42.22 -36.02 4.21
C LYS A 95 41.02 -36.41 3.36
N ASP A 96 40.09 -35.47 3.12
CA ASP A 96 38.84 -35.69 2.40
C ASP A 96 39.09 -36.19 0.96
N ASP A 97 38.33 -37.19 0.53
CA ASP A 97 38.46 -37.79 -0.80
C ASP A 97 38.27 -36.76 -1.94
N SER A 98 37.45 -35.72 -1.71
CA SER A 98 37.25 -34.63 -2.67
C SER A 98 38.51 -33.77 -2.89
N LEU A 99 39.45 -33.78 -1.94
CA LEU A 99 40.71 -33.04 -1.99
C LEU A 99 41.91 -33.94 -2.31
N ALA A 100 41.69 -35.24 -2.57
CA ALA A 100 42.75 -36.22 -2.80
C ALA A 100 43.68 -35.83 -3.95
N LEU A 101 43.16 -35.23 -5.03
CA LEU A 101 43.96 -34.73 -6.15
C LEU A 101 44.92 -33.63 -5.71
N LEU A 102 44.41 -32.59 -5.01
CA LEU A 102 45.23 -31.48 -4.52
C LEU A 102 46.30 -31.95 -3.53
N ARG A 103 45.95 -32.88 -2.62
CA ARG A 103 46.92 -33.53 -1.74
C ARG A 103 48.05 -34.19 -2.53
N SER A 104 47.70 -34.97 -3.55
CA SER A 104 48.68 -35.64 -4.40
C SER A 104 49.54 -34.65 -5.17
N ASP A 105 48.96 -33.56 -5.69
CA ASP A 105 49.68 -32.55 -6.46
C ASP A 105 50.69 -31.80 -5.61
N ILE A 106 50.36 -31.48 -4.34
CA ILE A 106 51.31 -30.89 -3.40
C ILE A 106 52.50 -31.83 -3.22
N LEU A 107 52.27 -33.07 -2.82
CA LEU A 107 53.35 -34.02 -2.53
C LEU A 107 54.21 -34.30 -3.78
N ASN A 108 53.57 -34.52 -4.92
CA ASN A 108 54.25 -34.76 -6.20
C ASN A 108 55.08 -33.55 -6.66
N LEU A 109 54.64 -32.31 -6.36
CA LEU A 109 55.42 -31.11 -6.65
C LEU A 109 56.66 -31.06 -5.76
N ARG A 110 56.50 -31.36 -4.47
CA ARG A 110 57.57 -31.33 -3.47
C ARG A 110 58.64 -32.39 -3.66
N ASP A 111 58.28 -33.52 -4.24
CA ASP A 111 59.26 -34.52 -4.67
C ASP A 111 60.14 -34.04 -5.83
N LYS A 112 59.72 -33.01 -6.57
CA LYS A 112 60.42 -32.50 -7.76
C LYS A 112 61.08 -31.16 -7.58
N LYS A 113 60.47 -30.26 -6.79
CA LYS A 113 60.91 -28.87 -6.67
C LYS A 113 60.83 -28.34 -5.24
N ARG A 114 61.85 -27.58 -4.85
CA ARG A 114 61.94 -26.88 -3.56
C ARG A 114 62.42 -25.44 -3.70
N LEU A 115 61.69 -24.49 -3.12
CA LEU A 115 62.03 -23.06 -3.19
C LEU A 115 62.67 -22.57 -1.89
N PHE A 116 63.54 -21.59 -1.99
CA PHE A 116 64.21 -20.95 -0.87
C PHE A 116 63.45 -19.70 -0.41
N PRO A 117 62.99 -19.61 0.86
CA PRO A 117 62.13 -18.53 1.32
C PRO A 117 62.92 -17.26 1.66
N VAL A 118 62.46 -16.11 1.15
CA VAL A 118 62.94 -14.78 1.52
C VAL A 118 61.74 -13.93 1.91
N SER A 119 61.75 -13.31 3.09
CA SER A 119 60.58 -12.56 3.60
C SER A 119 60.92 -11.09 3.80
N LEU A 120 60.05 -10.21 3.31
CA LEU A 120 60.09 -8.75 3.49
C LEU A 120 58.78 -8.25 4.11
N TYR A 121 58.85 -7.14 4.84
CA TYR A 121 57.68 -6.55 5.53
C TYR A 121 57.56 -5.03 5.30
N SER A 122 56.38 -4.59 4.88
CA SER A 122 56.06 -3.17 4.63
C SER A 122 57.14 -2.51 3.74
N ASN A 123 57.53 -1.26 3.99
CA ASN A 123 58.46 -0.52 3.16
C ASN A 123 59.96 -0.75 3.45
N GLU A 124 60.34 -1.62 4.39
CA GLU A 124 61.74 -1.94 4.72
C GLU A 124 62.65 -0.71 4.93
N ASN A 125 62.09 0.40 5.44
CA ASN A 125 62.75 1.70 5.61
C ASN A 125 63.28 2.34 4.30
N MET A 126 62.76 1.96 3.14
CA MET A 126 63.08 2.62 1.87
C MET A 126 62.65 4.10 1.90
N ALA A 127 63.54 4.98 1.44
CA ALA A 127 63.25 6.41 1.31
C ALA A 127 63.05 6.85 -0.15
N ALA A 128 63.62 6.10 -1.10
CA ALA A 128 63.47 6.30 -2.53
C ALA A 128 63.49 4.96 -3.29
N ALA A 129 62.99 4.95 -4.53
CA ALA A 129 63.01 3.75 -5.38
C ALA A 129 64.43 3.24 -5.69
N GLU A 130 65.44 4.12 -5.66
CA GLU A 130 66.84 3.76 -5.85
C GLU A 130 67.41 2.86 -4.72
N ASP A 131 66.69 2.72 -3.60
CA ASP A 131 67.10 1.88 -2.47
C ASP A 131 66.71 0.40 -2.67
N LEU A 132 65.80 0.10 -3.61
CA LEU A 132 65.25 -1.24 -3.84
C LEU A 132 66.31 -2.34 -4.08
N PRO A 133 67.37 -2.14 -4.91
CA PRO A 133 68.39 -3.16 -5.13
C PRO A 133 69.09 -3.59 -3.83
N PHE A 134 69.42 -2.62 -2.97
CA PHE A 134 70.11 -2.86 -1.71
C PHE A 134 69.20 -3.58 -0.69
N VAL A 135 67.91 -3.26 -0.67
CA VAL A 135 66.93 -3.91 0.20
C VAL A 135 66.76 -5.39 -0.19
N LEU A 136 66.62 -5.69 -1.48
CA LEU A 136 66.47 -7.07 -1.96
C LEU A 136 67.76 -7.88 -1.79
N GLN A 137 68.92 -7.31 -2.12
CA GLN A 137 70.23 -7.96 -1.91
C GLN A 137 70.44 -8.28 -0.42
N ARG A 138 70.18 -7.31 0.48
CA ARG A 138 70.27 -7.53 1.93
C ARG A 138 69.32 -8.66 2.37
N ALA A 139 68.03 -8.58 2.02
CA ALA A 139 67.05 -9.57 2.45
C ALA A 139 67.40 -10.99 1.99
N ILE A 140 67.89 -11.13 0.76
CA ILE A 140 68.33 -12.43 0.21
C ILE A 140 69.58 -12.93 0.93
N VAL A 141 70.60 -12.08 1.11
CA VAL A 141 71.85 -12.45 1.79
C VAL A 141 71.60 -12.81 3.26
N ASP A 142 70.77 -12.06 3.97
CA ASP A 142 70.42 -12.34 5.37
C ASP A 142 69.69 -13.68 5.50
N ALA A 143 68.77 -13.99 4.57
CA ALA A 143 68.09 -15.28 4.52
C ALA A 143 69.09 -16.43 4.27
N LEU A 144 70.00 -16.27 3.30
CA LEU A 144 71.04 -17.27 3.00
C LEU A 144 71.96 -17.51 4.21
N LYS A 145 72.41 -16.45 4.88
CA LYS A 145 73.23 -16.52 6.10
C LYS A 145 72.49 -17.24 7.23
N ALA A 146 71.19 -17.01 7.39
CA ALA A 146 70.37 -17.65 8.43
C ALA A 146 70.23 -19.17 8.23
N ASP A 147 70.18 -19.66 6.98
CA ASP A 147 70.14 -21.10 6.64
C ASP A 147 71.54 -21.72 6.47
N GLY A 148 72.61 -20.94 6.71
CA GLY A 148 74.00 -21.39 6.61
C GLY A 148 74.48 -21.68 5.18
N ILE A 149 73.87 -21.04 4.18
CA ILE A 149 74.19 -21.23 2.75
C ILE A 149 75.25 -20.22 2.33
N GLU A 150 76.39 -20.70 1.83
CA GLU A 150 77.49 -19.87 1.35
C GLU A 150 77.84 -20.18 -0.12
N PHE A 151 77.84 -19.14 -0.96
CA PHE A 151 78.42 -19.14 -2.30
C PHE A 151 78.84 -17.72 -2.67
N GLU A 152 79.88 -17.58 -3.51
CA GLU A 152 80.39 -16.26 -3.89
C GLU A 152 79.46 -15.57 -4.89
N VAL A 153 78.69 -14.57 -4.48
CA VAL A 153 77.95 -13.66 -5.37
C VAL A 153 78.27 -12.22 -4.97
N GLN A 154 78.66 -11.38 -5.92
CA GLN A 154 79.02 -9.99 -5.66
C GLN A 154 77.77 -9.12 -5.58
N THR A 155 77.62 -8.38 -4.49
CA THR A 155 76.53 -7.43 -4.25
C THR A 155 76.95 -6.00 -4.59
N ASP A 156 75.99 -5.07 -4.63
CA ASP A 156 76.31 -3.65 -4.79
C ASP A 156 76.99 -3.05 -3.54
N PHE A 157 76.85 -3.71 -2.38
CA PHE A 157 77.64 -3.38 -1.19
C PHE A 157 79.13 -3.70 -1.42
N ASP A 158 79.44 -4.83 -2.05
CA ASP A 158 80.81 -5.23 -2.38
C ASP A 158 81.45 -4.27 -3.39
N ASN A 159 80.68 -3.73 -4.32
CA ASN A 159 81.16 -2.70 -5.25
C ASN A 159 81.58 -1.41 -4.52
N TYR A 160 80.79 -0.96 -3.54
CA TYR A 160 81.19 0.15 -2.69
C TYR A 160 82.43 -0.17 -1.86
N ILE A 161 82.52 -1.36 -1.28
CA ILE A 161 83.72 -1.80 -0.53
C ILE A 161 84.95 -1.80 -1.43
N ASN A 162 84.84 -2.31 -2.66
CA ASN A 162 85.92 -2.32 -3.64
C ASN A 162 86.34 -0.92 -4.05
N ASP A 163 85.39 0.01 -4.25
CA ASP A 163 85.70 1.40 -4.57
C ASP A 163 86.36 2.14 -3.39
N ILE A 164 85.92 1.86 -2.15
CA ILE A 164 86.53 2.39 -0.92
C ILE A 164 87.97 1.89 -0.79
N ASN A 165 88.20 0.60 -0.97
CA ASN A 165 89.53 0.01 -0.88
C ASN A 165 90.47 0.48 -2.00
N LYS A 166 89.93 0.85 -3.16
CA LYS A 166 90.69 1.35 -4.30
C LYS A 166 91.15 2.80 -4.11
N ASP A 167 90.39 3.61 -3.38
CA ASP A 167 90.65 5.05 -3.20
C ASP A 167 90.32 5.53 -1.77
N SER A 168 91.02 4.96 -0.78
CA SER A 168 90.76 5.21 0.64
C SER A 168 90.96 6.67 1.07
N GLU A 169 91.89 7.39 0.43
CA GLU A 169 92.13 8.82 0.72
C GLU A 169 90.94 9.69 0.29
N PHE A 170 90.39 9.44 -0.89
CA PHE A 170 89.18 10.12 -1.35
C PHE A 170 88.00 9.87 -0.40
N TRP A 171 87.78 8.61 0.00
CA TRP A 171 86.66 8.27 0.89
C TRP A 171 86.81 8.87 2.29
N SER A 172 88.03 8.97 2.80
CA SER A 172 88.30 9.69 4.06
C SER A 172 87.90 11.16 3.95
N LEU A 173 88.23 11.82 2.84
CA LEU A 173 87.82 13.20 2.53
C LEU A 173 86.29 13.33 2.36
N VAL A 174 85.64 12.36 1.73
CA VAL A 174 84.17 12.34 1.54
C VAL A 174 83.46 12.23 2.88
N ILE A 175 83.91 11.32 3.75
CA ILE A 175 83.37 11.14 5.10
C ILE A 175 83.56 12.43 5.90
N ASP A 176 84.76 13.03 5.89
CA ASP A 176 85.04 14.25 6.64
C ASP A 176 84.18 15.45 6.21
N ARG A 177 83.84 15.53 4.91
CA ARG A 177 83.06 16.62 4.33
C ARG A 177 81.55 16.46 4.46
N ASP A 178 81.05 15.26 4.75
CA ASP A 178 79.62 15.01 4.96
C ASP A 178 79.32 14.70 6.44
N PRO A 179 78.80 15.67 7.22
CA PRO A 179 78.56 15.50 8.65
C PRO A 179 77.62 14.35 8.99
N GLN A 180 76.70 13.99 8.08
CA GLN A 180 75.74 12.91 8.31
C GLN A 180 76.38 11.55 8.05
N LEU A 181 77.19 11.42 6.99
CA LEU A 181 77.96 10.20 6.74
C LEU A 181 78.99 9.97 7.86
N LYS A 182 79.70 11.01 8.31
CA LYS A 182 80.66 10.93 9.43
C LYS A 182 80.02 10.49 10.75
N ALA A 183 78.79 10.93 11.02
CA ALA A 183 78.08 10.54 12.23
C ALA A 183 77.71 9.04 12.23
N LEU A 184 77.40 8.48 11.06
CA LEU A 184 77.05 7.05 10.90
C LEU A 184 78.29 6.15 10.76
N ALA A 185 79.32 6.63 10.08
CA ALA A 185 80.58 5.91 9.85
C ALA A 185 81.76 6.90 9.94
N PRO A 186 82.38 7.05 11.12
CA PRO A 186 83.43 8.04 11.34
C PRO A 186 84.73 7.80 10.57
N THR A 187 84.98 6.55 10.13
CA THR A 187 86.16 6.16 9.34
C THR A 187 85.77 5.24 8.19
N ALA A 188 86.66 5.12 7.19
CA ALA A 188 86.45 4.22 6.04
C ALA A 188 86.31 2.75 6.48
N GLU A 189 87.01 2.31 7.52
CA GLU A 189 86.91 0.95 8.06
C GLU A 189 85.54 0.68 8.68
N VAL A 190 84.97 1.66 9.39
CA VAL A 190 83.61 1.55 9.93
C VAL A 190 82.57 1.51 8.82
N LEU A 191 82.80 2.29 7.74
CA LEU A 191 81.95 2.27 6.56
C LEU A 191 82.01 0.91 5.84
N ILE A 192 83.21 0.36 5.63
CA ILE A 192 83.40 -0.99 5.07
C ILE A 192 82.70 -2.04 5.92
N LYS A 193 82.84 -1.99 7.25
CA LYS A 193 82.18 -2.95 8.14
C LYS A 193 80.66 -2.88 7.99
N LYS A 194 80.07 -1.68 7.98
CA LYS A 194 78.63 -1.49 7.77
C LYS A 194 78.16 -2.01 6.41
N LEU A 195 78.94 -1.80 5.36
CA LEU A 195 78.63 -2.33 4.02
C LEU A 195 78.73 -3.87 3.98
N HIS A 196 79.73 -4.45 4.65
CA HIS A 196 79.90 -5.90 4.76
C HIS A 196 78.73 -6.55 5.54
N ASP A 197 78.24 -5.84 6.55
CA ASP A 197 77.04 -6.22 7.31
C ASP A 197 75.73 -5.87 6.55
N CYS A 198 75.79 -5.44 5.29
CA CYS A 198 74.65 -5.07 4.43
C CYS A 198 73.73 -3.99 5.06
N ASP A 199 74.28 -3.07 5.85
CA ASP A 199 73.55 -1.98 6.51
C ASP A 199 73.07 -0.96 5.48
N THR A 200 71.76 -0.96 5.19
CA THR A 200 71.16 -0.04 4.20
C THR A 200 71.12 1.41 4.68
N SER A 201 71.31 1.69 5.98
CA SER A 201 71.22 3.05 6.53
C SER A 201 72.30 4.00 5.99
N VAL A 202 73.46 3.46 5.59
CA VAL A 202 74.57 4.27 5.05
C VAL A 202 74.43 4.60 3.57
N ILE A 203 73.65 3.82 2.81
CA ILE A 203 73.59 3.90 1.34
C ILE A 203 73.13 5.28 0.85
N ARG A 204 72.07 5.83 1.45
CA ARG A 204 71.57 7.17 1.08
C ARG A 204 72.61 8.26 1.33
N HIS A 205 73.35 8.16 2.44
CA HIS A 205 74.38 9.14 2.79
C HIS A 205 75.61 9.00 1.89
N ILE A 206 76.00 7.78 1.55
CA ILE A 206 77.03 7.49 0.53
C ILE A 206 76.64 8.14 -0.81
N LYS A 207 75.45 7.85 -1.33
CA LYS A 207 74.97 8.41 -2.62
C LYS A 207 74.96 9.94 -2.60
N ASN A 208 74.45 10.56 -1.53
CA ASN A 208 74.43 12.02 -1.40
C ASN A 208 75.83 12.63 -1.30
N ALA A 209 76.75 12.00 -0.57
CA ALA A 209 78.12 12.48 -0.41
C ALA A 209 78.89 12.38 -1.74
N LEU A 210 78.71 11.29 -2.48
CA LEU A 210 79.29 11.09 -3.82
C LEU A 210 78.73 12.07 -4.85
N ARG A 211 77.40 12.32 -4.85
CA ARG A 211 76.75 13.33 -5.70
C ARG A 211 77.35 14.72 -5.50
N LYS A 212 77.66 15.13 -4.27
CA LYS A 212 78.31 16.43 -3.97
C LYS A 212 79.73 16.55 -4.52
N GLN A 213 80.40 15.42 -4.80
CA GLN A 213 81.74 15.38 -5.37
C GLN A 213 81.74 15.03 -6.86
N ASN A 214 80.57 14.95 -7.52
CA ASN A 214 80.42 14.52 -8.92
C ASN A 214 81.09 13.18 -9.25
N ARG A 215 81.17 12.24 -8.29
CA ARG A 215 81.65 10.87 -8.52
C ARG A 215 80.47 9.90 -8.53
N VAL A 216 80.51 8.93 -9.43
CA VAL A 216 79.56 7.82 -9.48
C VAL A 216 80.37 6.53 -9.35
N VAL A 217 79.96 5.67 -8.42
CA VAL A 217 80.50 4.31 -8.30
C VAL A 217 79.70 3.43 -9.26
N PRO A 218 80.33 2.72 -10.21
CA PRO A 218 79.64 1.75 -11.05
C PRO A 218 79.07 0.64 -10.17
N LEU A 219 77.75 0.47 -10.21
CA LEU A 219 77.05 -0.58 -9.49
C LEU A 219 76.70 -1.70 -10.46
N HIS A 220 76.63 -2.93 -9.96
CA HIS A 220 76.06 -4.05 -10.71
C HIS A 220 74.52 -3.93 -10.82
N SER A 221 73.93 -2.99 -10.05
CA SER A 221 72.51 -2.66 -10.05
C SER A 221 71.89 -2.32 -11.41
N ASP A 222 72.68 -2.03 -12.44
CA ASP A 222 72.18 -1.82 -13.81
C ASP A 222 71.47 -3.08 -14.35
N SER A 223 71.63 -4.24 -13.71
CA SER A 223 70.73 -5.38 -13.84
C SER A 223 70.56 -6.18 -12.54
N LEU A 224 69.92 -5.59 -11.51
CA LEU A 224 69.42 -6.32 -10.32
C LEU A 224 68.71 -7.64 -10.71
N GLU A 225 68.02 -7.63 -11.84
CA GLU A 225 67.43 -8.80 -12.47
C GLU A 225 68.45 -9.92 -12.72
N ASP A 226 69.58 -9.66 -13.37
CA ASP A 226 70.63 -10.67 -13.62
C ASP A 226 71.16 -11.26 -12.32
N TRP A 227 71.38 -10.41 -11.33
CA TRP A 227 71.89 -10.81 -10.02
C TRP A 227 70.97 -11.80 -9.31
N ILE A 228 69.65 -11.55 -9.28
CA ILE A 228 68.67 -12.47 -8.65
C ILE A 228 68.71 -13.86 -9.32
N PHE A 229 68.84 -13.91 -10.64
CA PHE A 229 68.89 -15.19 -11.36
C PHE A 229 70.26 -15.88 -11.27
N GLU A 230 71.36 -15.14 -11.08
CA GLU A 230 72.66 -15.74 -10.72
C GLU A 230 72.58 -16.45 -9.36
N VAL A 231 71.94 -15.81 -8.38
CA VAL A 231 71.67 -16.41 -7.06
C VAL A 231 70.81 -17.68 -7.21
N GLN A 232 69.75 -17.63 -8.01
CA GLN A 232 68.92 -18.80 -8.32
C GLN A 232 69.75 -19.94 -8.91
N ASP A 233 70.57 -19.67 -9.93
CA ASP A 233 71.35 -20.70 -10.63
C ASP A 233 72.37 -21.35 -9.69
N LYS A 234 72.96 -20.58 -8.77
CA LYS A 234 73.85 -21.09 -7.71
C LYS A 234 73.12 -21.91 -6.66
N LEU A 235 71.91 -21.51 -6.26
CA LEU A 235 71.05 -22.31 -5.37
C LEU A 235 70.68 -23.65 -6.02
N ALA A 236 70.28 -23.63 -7.30
CA ALA A 236 69.95 -24.82 -8.07
C ALA A 236 71.15 -25.79 -8.20
N ALA A 237 72.37 -25.25 -8.36
CA ALA A 237 73.59 -26.07 -8.44
C ALA A 237 73.91 -26.84 -7.15
N GLN A 238 73.40 -26.40 -5.98
CA GLN A 238 73.56 -27.14 -4.72
C GLN A 238 72.62 -28.36 -4.61
N GLY A 239 71.58 -28.43 -5.46
CA GLY A 239 70.64 -29.56 -5.53
C GLY A 239 69.60 -29.61 -4.42
N VAL A 240 69.50 -28.58 -3.57
CA VAL A 240 68.51 -28.50 -2.47
C VAL A 240 67.34 -27.59 -2.80
N TYR A 241 67.59 -26.49 -3.50
CA TYR A 241 66.60 -25.47 -3.85
C TYR A 241 66.67 -25.13 -5.34
N ASP A 242 65.55 -25.11 -6.04
CA ASP A 242 65.45 -24.80 -7.47
C ASP A 242 65.38 -23.29 -7.77
N GLY A 243 65.01 -22.48 -6.77
CA GLY A 243 64.92 -21.04 -6.89
C GLY A 243 64.36 -20.35 -5.65
N LEU A 244 64.07 -19.05 -5.77
CA LEU A 244 63.70 -18.17 -4.65
C LEU A 244 62.17 -17.98 -4.56
N LEU A 245 61.61 -18.01 -3.36
CA LEU A 245 60.27 -17.49 -3.08
C LEU A 245 60.40 -16.20 -2.26
N ILE A 246 60.25 -15.05 -2.92
CA ILE A 246 60.35 -13.74 -2.30
C ILE A 246 58.95 -13.27 -1.88
N LEU A 247 58.67 -13.41 -0.59
CA LEU A 247 57.41 -13.07 0.06
C LEU A 247 57.46 -11.62 0.58
N TRP A 248 56.50 -10.78 0.20
CA TRP A 248 56.43 -9.40 0.68
C TRP A 248 55.07 -9.13 1.32
N ASP A 249 55.07 -9.07 2.66
CA ASP A 249 53.87 -8.78 3.46
C ASP A 249 53.66 -7.27 3.63
N GLU A 250 52.41 -6.85 3.77
CA GLU A 250 51.99 -5.44 3.80
C GLU A 250 52.53 -4.62 2.61
N PHE A 251 52.54 -5.21 1.42
CA PHE A 251 53.01 -4.57 0.18
C PHE A 251 52.18 -3.34 -0.22
N THR A 252 51.00 -3.16 0.39
CA THR A 252 50.17 -1.94 0.28
C THR A 252 50.95 -0.68 0.63
N ASP A 253 51.76 -0.73 1.68
CA ASP A 253 52.52 0.43 2.17
C ASP A 253 53.60 0.85 1.18
N VAL A 254 54.21 -0.14 0.50
CA VAL A 254 55.20 0.10 -0.56
C VAL A 254 54.55 0.84 -1.73
N ILE A 255 53.39 0.39 -2.21
CA ILE A 255 52.71 0.99 -3.37
C ILE A 255 52.16 2.38 -3.04
N LYS A 256 51.64 2.59 -1.83
CA LYS A 256 51.08 3.88 -1.40
C LYS A 256 52.15 4.93 -1.09
N SER A 257 53.42 4.56 -1.00
CA SER A 257 54.53 5.49 -0.82
C SER A 257 54.68 6.44 -2.04
N SER A 258 55.35 7.57 -1.84
CA SER A 258 55.60 8.57 -2.91
C SER A 258 56.42 8.02 -4.10
N PHE A 259 57.12 6.90 -3.91
CA PHE A 259 57.98 6.25 -4.88
C PHE A 259 57.46 4.87 -5.35
N GLY A 260 56.26 4.48 -4.91
CA GLY A 260 55.70 3.13 -5.15
C GLY A 260 55.53 2.77 -6.64
N LEU A 261 55.16 3.74 -7.48
CA LEU A 261 55.07 3.56 -8.95
C LEU A 261 56.41 3.17 -9.57
N SER A 262 57.49 3.81 -9.14
CA SER A 262 58.84 3.52 -9.66
C SER A 262 59.32 2.14 -9.22
N ILE A 263 59.00 1.74 -7.98
CA ILE A 263 59.30 0.38 -7.49
C ILE A 263 58.54 -0.67 -8.30
N LEU A 264 57.24 -0.44 -8.59
CA LEU A 264 56.44 -1.35 -9.39
C LEU A 264 57.03 -1.59 -10.78
N VAL A 265 57.55 -0.54 -11.44
CA VAL A 265 58.19 -0.68 -12.76
C VAL A 265 59.46 -1.54 -12.68
N THR A 266 60.31 -1.34 -11.68
CA THR A 266 61.53 -2.16 -11.52
C THR A 266 61.18 -3.62 -11.21
N LEU A 267 60.20 -3.87 -10.33
CA LEU A 267 59.74 -5.23 -10.02
C LEU A 267 59.05 -5.92 -11.20
N GLN A 268 58.42 -5.16 -12.11
CA GLN A 268 57.83 -5.71 -13.33
C GLN A 268 58.88 -6.36 -14.23
N GLY A 269 60.05 -5.74 -14.43
CA GLY A 269 61.12 -6.33 -15.24
C GLY A 269 61.60 -7.67 -14.67
N ILE A 270 61.84 -7.72 -13.35
CA ILE A 270 62.22 -8.95 -12.66
C ILE A 270 61.12 -10.02 -12.78
N SER A 271 59.85 -9.63 -12.60
CA SER A 271 58.70 -10.52 -12.69
C SER A 271 58.53 -11.11 -14.09
N GLU A 272 58.76 -10.32 -15.14
CA GLU A 272 58.70 -10.79 -16.53
C GLU A 272 59.77 -11.84 -16.82
N ARG A 273 60.98 -11.72 -16.25
CA ARG A 273 62.00 -12.78 -16.33
C ARG A 273 61.68 -13.98 -15.45
N MET A 274 61.05 -13.80 -14.29
CA MET A 274 60.56 -14.92 -13.47
C MET A 274 59.58 -15.81 -14.24
N MET A 275 58.85 -15.26 -15.22
CA MET A 275 57.91 -15.99 -16.09
C MET A 275 58.58 -16.82 -17.20
N MET A 276 59.91 -16.80 -17.34
CA MET A 276 60.60 -17.62 -18.34
C MET A 276 60.71 -19.07 -17.85
N ALA A 277 60.37 -20.06 -18.69
CA ALA A 277 60.31 -21.48 -18.32
C ALA A 277 61.60 -22.09 -17.68
N LYS A 278 62.76 -21.44 -17.86
CA LYS A 278 64.03 -21.86 -17.26
C LYS A 278 64.20 -21.42 -15.79
N ASN A 279 63.38 -20.50 -15.31
CA ASN A 279 63.48 -19.91 -13.99
C ASN A 279 62.47 -20.54 -13.03
N ASN A 280 62.83 -20.61 -11.75
CA ASN A 280 61.96 -21.14 -10.68
C ASN A 280 61.92 -20.19 -9.48
N SER A 281 62.09 -18.89 -9.71
CA SER A 281 61.97 -17.87 -8.68
C SER A 281 60.67 -17.08 -8.84
N TYR A 282 60.02 -16.73 -7.73
CA TYR A 282 58.70 -16.10 -7.72
C TYR A 282 58.60 -15.03 -6.64
N PHE A 283 57.92 -13.93 -6.96
CA PHE A 283 57.36 -13.02 -5.96
C PHE A 283 56.02 -13.55 -5.45
N LEU A 284 55.75 -13.34 -4.16
CA LEU A 284 54.44 -13.48 -3.54
C LEU A 284 54.12 -12.19 -2.77
N PHE A 285 53.33 -11.31 -3.40
CA PHE A 285 52.92 -10.05 -2.80
C PHE A 285 51.61 -10.19 -2.03
N ILE A 286 51.55 -9.61 -0.83
CA ILE A 286 50.35 -9.60 0.02
C ILE A 286 49.94 -8.15 0.29
N SER A 287 48.74 -7.76 -0.14
CA SER A 287 48.29 -6.37 -0.03
C SER A 287 46.79 -6.23 0.24
N HIS A 288 46.35 -4.99 0.52
CA HIS A 288 44.94 -4.60 0.52
C HIS A 288 44.41 -4.50 -0.92
N PRO A 289 43.12 -4.74 -1.21
CA PRO A 289 42.55 -4.63 -2.56
C PRO A 289 42.71 -3.22 -3.15
N SER A 290 42.75 -2.21 -2.28
CA SER A 290 42.91 -0.81 -2.65
C SER A 290 44.35 -0.42 -3.00
N ALA A 291 45.32 -1.34 -2.94
CA ALA A 291 46.72 -1.00 -3.16
C ALA A 291 46.97 -0.39 -4.55
N LEU A 292 46.19 -0.82 -5.55
CA LEU A 292 46.29 -0.38 -6.94
C LEU A 292 45.26 0.70 -7.33
N ASP A 293 44.48 1.25 -6.39
CA ASP A 293 43.41 2.21 -6.71
C ASP A 293 43.95 3.57 -7.17
N ASN A 294 45.20 3.90 -6.83
CA ASN A 294 45.86 5.14 -7.27
C ASN A 294 46.35 5.08 -8.73
N LEU A 295 46.23 3.93 -9.40
CA LEU A 295 46.62 3.74 -10.80
C LEU A 295 45.45 4.00 -11.75
N GLN A 296 45.75 4.47 -12.97
CA GLN A 296 44.78 4.53 -14.05
C GLN A 296 44.25 3.12 -14.36
N VAL A 297 42.98 3.01 -14.81
CA VAL A 297 42.31 1.72 -15.04
C VAL A 297 43.10 0.80 -15.98
N GLU A 298 43.64 1.35 -17.08
CA GLU A 298 44.45 0.58 -18.02
C GLU A 298 45.77 0.07 -17.42
N GLU A 299 46.45 0.90 -16.63
CA GLU A 299 47.72 0.54 -15.96
C GLU A 299 47.49 -0.49 -14.86
N ARG A 300 46.36 -0.39 -14.15
CA ARG A 300 45.94 -1.35 -13.14
C ARG A 300 45.71 -2.73 -13.74
N GLU A 301 44.95 -2.83 -14.83
CA GLU A 301 44.68 -4.13 -15.48
C GLU A 301 45.94 -4.72 -16.13
N LYS A 302 46.79 -3.90 -16.76
CA LYS A 302 48.11 -4.34 -17.25
C LYS A 302 48.99 -4.88 -16.12
N THR A 303 49.01 -4.22 -14.97
CA THR A 303 49.79 -4.66 -13.80
C THR A 303 49.24 -5.98 -13.26
N LYS A 304 47.92 -6.11 -13.09
CA LYS A 304 47.31 -7.37 -12.63
C LYS A 304 47.60 -8.54 -13.57
N GLY A 305 47.60 -8.35 -14.89
CA GLY A 305 47.81 -9.43 -15.87
C GLY A 305 49.18 -10.12 -15.83
N ARG A 306 50.18 -9.47 -15.21
CA ARG A 306 51.54 -10.00 -15.02
C ARG A 306 51.68 -10.96 -13.85
N TYR A 307 50.69 -10.98 -12.96
CA TYR A 307 50.68 -11.81 -11.76
C TYR A 307 49.45 -12.70 -11.75
N HIS A 308 49.50 -13.80 -11.01
CA HIS A 308 48.27 -14.43 -10.52
C HIS A 308 47.66 -13.56 -9.45
N TYR A 309 46.85 -12.58 -9.88
CA TYR A 309 46.12 -11.70 -8.98
C TYR A 309 44.94 -12.44 -8.35
N MET A 310 45.05 -12.73 -7.06
CA MET A 310 44.16 -13.59 -6.29
C MET A 310 43.45 -12.76 -5.22
N PRO A 311 42.21 -12.30 -5.46
CA PRO A 311 41.42 -11.65 -4.43
C PRO A 311 41.16 -12.64 -3.29
N TYR A 312 41.41 -12.21 -2.05
CA TYR A 312 41.36 -13.03 -0.85
C TYR A 312 40.48 -12.38 0.21
N ASN A 313 39.28 -12.95 0.39
CA ASN A 313 38.27 -12.41 1.28
C ASN A 313 38.16 -13.32 2.50
N MET A 314 37.47 -12.85 3.54
CA MET A 314 36.99 -13.78 4.57
C MET A 314 35.91 -14.65 3.94
N GLU A 315 36.29 -15.81 3.40
CA GLU A 315 35.31 -16.87 3.19
C GLU A 315 34.81 -17.32 4.56
N THR A 316 33.49 -17.46 4.70
CA THR A 316 32.85 -17.84 5.95
C THR A 316 33.14 -19.31 6.26
N VAL A 317 34.33 -19.59 6.79
CA VAL A 317 34.55 -20.82 7.56
C VAL A 317 33.49 -20.82 8.66
N SER A 318 32.72 -21.90 8.79
CA SER A 318 31.67 -21.94 9.80
C SER A 318 32.32 -21.64 11.16
N ALA A 319 31.76 -20.71 11.93
CA ALA A 319 32.31 -20.39 13.26
C ALA A 319 32.36 -21.66 14.14
N TYR A 320 31.48 -22.63 13.87
CA TYR A 320 31.51 -23.96 14.46
C TYR A 320 32.78 -24.75 14.10
N LYS A 321 33.19 -24.76 12.83
CA LYS A 321 34.46 -25.38 12.39
C LYS A 321 35.66 -24.74 13.06
N ILE A 322 35.63 -23.42 13.24
CA ILE A 322 36.69 -22.71 13.96
C ILE A 322 36.75 -23.14 15.43
N MET A 323 35.59 -23.18 16.10
CA MET A 323 35.49 -23.60 17.50
C MET A 323 35.90 -25.07 17.69
N SER A 324 35.47 -25.97 16.81
CA SER A 324 35.66 -27.41 16.98
C SER A 324 37.15 -27.77 16.97
N ARG A 325 37.94 -27.03 16.21
CA ARG A 325 39.40 -27.21 16.09
C ARG A 325 40.17 -26.79 17.34
N LYS A 326 39.56 -26.06 18.27
CA LYS A 326 40.19 -25.77 19.56
C LYS A 326 40.31 -27.01 20.44
N PHE A 327 39.43 -27.98 20.25
CA PHE A 327 39.48 -29.24 20.97
C PHE A 327 40.31 -30.25 20.19
N LYS A 328 41.33 -30.79 20.85
CA LYS A 328 42.13 -31.90 20.38
C LYS A 328 41.77 -33.11 21.24
N PHE A 329 41.33 -34.16 20.60
CA PHE A 329 40.95 -35.43 21.21
C PHE A 329 41.36 -36.57 20.28
N ASP A 330 41.50 -37.76 20.85
CA ASP A 330 41.72 -38.99 20.08
C ASP A 330 40.36 -39.49 19.56
N GLU A 331 40.19 -39.54 18.23
CA GLU A 331 38.94 -39.97 17.59
C GLU A 331 38.59 -41.43 17.90
N ASP A 332 39.60 -42.25 18.21
CA ASP A 332 39.44 -43.68 18.54
C ASP A 332 39.22 -43.92 20.05
N ASP A 333 39.18 -42.85 20.87
CA ASP A 333 38.97 -42.98 22.31
C ASP A 333 37.54 -43.35 22.68
N VAL A 334 37.35 -44.61 23.07
CA VAL A 334 36.05 -45.18 23.41
C VAL A 334 35.31 -44.41 24.51
N TYR A 335 36.03 -43.84 25.49
CA TYR A 335 35.41 -43.11 26.60
C TYR A 335 34.88 -41.74 26.17
N TYR A 336 35.65 -41.02 25.34
CA TYR A 336 35.19 -39.77 24.74
C TYR A 336 33.96 -40.01 23.88
N GLU A 337 34.02 -41.00 22.99
CA GLU A 337 32.94 -41.27 22.05
C GLU A 337 31.65 -41.70 22.74
N HIS A 338 31.74 -42.57 23.75
CA HIS A 338 30.58 -42.99 24.52
C HIS A 338 29.91 -41.80 25.24
N ARG A 339 30.69 -40.93 25.89
CA ARG A 339 30.13 -39.75 26.58
C ARG A 339 29.53 -38.73 25.62
N ARG A 340 30.22 -38.48 24.51
CA ARG A 340 29.72 -37.58 23.45
C ARG A 340 28.39 -38.08 22.90
N ARG A 341 28.30 -39.36 22.50
CA ARG A 341 27.04 -39.95 22.00
C ARG A 341 25.92 -39.91 23.03
N ALA A 342 26.21 -40.24 24.29
CA ALA A 342 25.21 -40.22 25.36
C ALA A 342 24.55 -38.83 25.55
N PHE A 343 25.28 -37.75 25.27
CA PHE A 343 24.74 -36.40 25.29
C PHE A 343 24.10 -35.98 23.96
N VAL A 344 24.72 -36.31 22.82
CA VAL A 344 24.30 -35.84 21.49
C VAL A 344 23.07 -36.57 20.96
N GLU A 345 23.02 -37.91 21.03
CA GLU A 345 21.98 -38.72 20.40
C GLU A 345 20.54 -38.38 20.87
N PRO A 346 20.27 -38.13 22.17
CA PRO A 346 18.93 -37.75 22.62
C PRO A 346 18.43 -36.42 22.04
N TYR A 347 19.34 -35.56 21.58
CA TYR A 347 19.07 -34.20 21.14
C TYR A 347 19.52 -33.93 19.70
N GLU A 348 19.72 -34.98 18.89
CA GLU A 348 20.19 -34.90 17.50
C GLU A 348 19.38 -33.90 16.65
N LYS A 349 18.07 -33.81 16.89
CA LYS A 349 17.18 -32.84 16.22
C LYS A 349 17.61 -31.39 16.46
N LEU A 350 18.03 -31.04 17.68
CA LEU A 350 18.50 -29.70 18.04
C LEU A 350 19.80 -29.35 17.30
N TYR A 351 20.72 -30.31 17.19
CA TYR A 351 21.97 -30.15 16.45
C TYR A 351 21.72 -29.91 14.95
N LYS A 352 20.81 -30.68 14.34
CA LYS A 352 20.38 -30.48 12.95
C LYS A 352 19.70 -29.13 12.73
N GLU A 353 18.83 -28.71 13.64
CA GLU A 353 18.19 -27.39 13.58
C GLU A 353 19.25 -26.25 13.61
N PHE A 354 20.22 -26.30 14.52
CA PHE A 354 21.29 -25.30 14.55
C PHE A 354 22.21 -25.35 13.32
N ALA A 355 22.50 -26.54 12.80
CA ALA A 355 23.28 -26.70 11.56
C ALA A 355 22.57 -26.03 10.36
N ILE A 356 21.27 -26.26 10.19
CA ILE A 356 20.47 -25.68 9.09
C ILE A 356 20.36 -24.15 9.22
N ILE A 357 20.15 -23.62 10.43
CA ILE A 357 19.91 -22.19 10.63
C ILE A 357 21.19 -21.35 10.50
N SER A 358 22.37 -21.97 10.62
CA SER A 358 23.66 -21.29 10.67
C SER A 358 24.15 -20.64 9.36
N THR A 359 23.34 -20.63 8.29
CA THR A 359 23.67 -20.07 6.96
C THR A 359 24.91 -20.68 6.30
N SER A 360 25.29 -21.92 6.67
CA SER A 360 26.42 -22.62 6.06
C SER A 360 26.04 -23.24 4.72
N ASN A 361 27.00 -23.28 3.79
CA ASN A 361 26.83 -23.93 2.49
C ASN A 361 26.92 -25.47 2.57
N SER A 362 27.27 -26.01 3.75
CA SER A 362 27.43 -27.44 4.05
C SER A 362 26.80 -27.79 5.43
N PRO A 363 25.48 -28.01 5.49
CA PRO A 363 24.80 -28.36 6.74
C PRO A 363 25.34 -29.64 7.40
N GLU A 364 25.72 -30.67 6.63
CA GLU A 364 26.26 -31.93 7.20
C GLU A 364 27.63 -31.73 7.87
N GLU A 365 28.49 -30.89 7.27
CA GLU A 365 29.80 -30.56 7.85
C GLU A 365 29.62 -29.76 9.15
N THR A 366 28.67 -28.82 9.15
CA THR A 366 28.37 -27.99 10.31
C THR A 366 27.80 -28.80 11.47
N GLU A 367 26.96 -29.79 11.16
CA GLU A 367 26.44 -30.75 12.14
C GLU A 367 27.59 -31.54 12.79
N ARG A 368 28.55 -32.03 11.98
CA ARG A 368 29.73 -32.74 12.49
C ARG A 368 30.63 -31.84 13.34
N ASP A 369 30.82 -30.59 12.94
CA ASP A 369 31.57 -29.62 13.74
C ASP A 369 30.92 -29.34 15.09
N LEU A 370 29.59 -29.22 15.12
CA LEU A 370 28.83 -29.10 16.37
C LEU A 370 28.99 -30.32 17.28
N TYR A 371 29.06 -31.53 16.72
CA TYR A 371 29.33 -32.75 17.51
C TYR A 371 30.72 -32.73 18.15
N ASN A 372 31.71 -32.23 17.42
CA ASN A 372 33.09 -32.12 17.90
C ASN A 372 33.29 -31.00 18.94
N LEU A 373 32.24 -30.21 19.25
CA LEU A 373 32.27 -29.17 20.29
C LEU A 373 31.92 -29.66 21.68
N PHE A 374 31.56 -30.91 21.87
CA PHE A 374 31.33 -31.47 23.21
C PHE A 374 32.60 -31.28 24.08
N PRO A 375 32.51 -30.74 25.32
CA PRO A 375 31.30 -30.58 26.15
C PRO A 375 30.66 -29.17 26.15
N ILE A 376 30.75 -28.39 25.07
CA ILE A 376 29.99 -27.14 24.91
C ILE A 376 28.57 -27.46 24.44
N HIS A 377 27.57 -26.89 25.12
CA HIS A 377 26.17 -27.03 24.71
C HIS A 377 25.94 -26.37 23.33
N PRO A 378 25.19 -26.99 22.39
CA PRO A 378 25.02 -26.47 21.02
C PRO A 378 24.40 -25.07 20.99
N GLY A 379 23.48 -24.77 21.91
CA GLY A 379 22.94 -23.41 22.09
C GLY A 379 24.01 -22.38 22.49
N THR A 380 24.95 -22.74 23.38
CA THR A 380 26.08 -21.87 23.76
C THR A 380 27.01 -21.62 22.57
N ALA A 381 27.33 -22.68 21.82
CA ALA A 381 28.14 -22.58 20.61
C ALA A 381 27.47 -21.62 19.60
N ASN A 382 26.16 -21.74 19.39
CA ASN A 382 25.41 -20.85 18.51
C ASN A 382 25.53 -19.39 18.93
N LEU A 383 25.32 -19.07 20.22
CA LEU A 383 25.48 -17.69 20.72
C LEU A 383 26.90 -17.16 20.55
N ALA A 384 27.92 -18.00 20.76
CA ALA A 384 29.31 -17.62 20.56
C ALA A 384 29.59 -17.18 19.11
N THR A 385 28.95 -17.82 18.12
CA THR A 385 29.08 -17.42 16.71
C THR A 385 28.58 -16.01 16.43
N TYR A 386 27.48 -15.59 17.06
CA TYR A 386 26.91 -14.25 16.87
C TYR A 386 27.74 -13.18 17.57
N TYR A 387 28.24 -13.47 18.76
CA TYR A 387 29.18 -12.59 19.44
C TYR A 387 30.46 -12.37 18.59
N ALA A 388 31.00 -13.43 17.98
CA ALA A 388 32.16 -13.35 17.09
C ALA A 388 31.96 -12.38 15.92
N ARG A 389 30.78 -12.42 15.30
CA ARG A 389 30.43 -11.55 14.17
C ARG A 389 30.44 -10.07 14.58
N GLU A 390 29.96 -9.75 15.78
CA GLU A 390 29.85 -8.36 16.24
C GLU A 390 31.17 -7.76 16.73
N ALA A 391 32.04 -8.55 17.35
CA ALA A 391 33.32 -8.09 17.84
C ALA A 391 34.32 -7.69 16.71
N GLY A 392 33.90 -7.78 15.44
CA GLY A 392 34.68 -7.31 14.29
C GLY A 392 35.87 -8.22 13.92
N SER A 393 36.03 -9.34 14.61
CA SER A 393 37.00 -10.38 14.34
C SER A 393 36.38 -11.74 14.69
N SER A 394 35.74 -12.36 13.70
CA SER A 394 34.92 -13.57 13.86
C SER A 394 35.72 -14.79 14.29
N SER A 395 37.02 -14.85 14.00
CA SER A 395 37.92 -15.84 14.57
C SER A 395 38.31 -15.45 16.00
N ARG A 396 38.98 -14.31 16.18
CA ARG A 396 39.65 -13.93 17.43
C ARG A 396 38.76 -14.04 18.68
N SER A 397 37.53 -13.54 18.62
CA SER A 397 36.64 -13.45 19.79
C SER A 397 36.15 -14.82 20.27
N VAL A 398 36.02 -15.76 19.35
CA VAL A 398 35.63 -17.15 19.61
C VAL A 398 36.82 -17.98 20.10
N PHE A 399 38.00 -17.75 19.50
CA PHE A 399 39.27 -18.33 19.96
C PHE A 399 39.58 -17.90 21.42
N GLU A 400 39.34 -16.64 21.77
CA GLU A 400 39.53 -16.11 23.12
C GLU A 400 38.50 -16.70 24.11
N PHE A 401 37.22 -16.83 23.71
CA PHE A 401 36.21 -17.45 24.56
C PHE A 401 36.57 -18.89 24.98
N ILE A 402 37.05 -19.73 24.06
CA ILE A 402 37.38 -21.14 24.38
C ILE A 402 38.79 -21.25 25.01
N GLY A 403 39.78 -20.53 24.47
CA GLY A 403 41.19 -20.71 24.84
C GLY A 403 41.66 -19.89 26.04
N ALA A 404 41.10 -18.69 26.24
CA ALA A 404 41.56 -17.72 27.23
C ALA A 404 40.58 -17.52 28.40
N ASN A 405 39.41 -18.18 28.40
CA ASN A 405 38.46 -18.13 29.50
C ASN A 405 38.87 -19.04 30.66
N PRO A 406 39.27 -18.49 31.84
CA PRO A 406 39.70 -19.30 32.98
C PRO A 406 38.63 -20.27 33.47
N LYS A 407 37.34 -19.89 33.36
CA LYS A 407 36.23 -20.73 33.82
C LYS A 407 36.04 -22.01 33.01
N ILE A 408 36.40 -21.98 31.73
CA ILE A 408 36.37 -23.20 30.89
C ILE A 408 37.47 -24.14 31.34
N ARG A 409 38.67 -23.63 31.67
CA ARG A 409 39.76 -24.46 32.22
C ARG A 409 39.37 -25.06 33.57
N GLU A 410 38.77 -24.27 34.45
CA GLU A 410 38.23 -24.75 35.73
C GLU A 410 37.15 -25.82 35.54
N PHE A 411 36.27 -25.67 34.54
CA PHE A 411 35.26 -26.67 34.20
C PHE A 411 35.88 -27.99 33.73
N PHE A 412 36.93 -27.94 32.91
CA PHE A 412 37.59 -29.14 32.40
C PHE A 412 38.27 -29.96 33.51
N GLU A 413 38.73 -29.28 34.55
CA GLU A 413 39.37 -29.89 35.73
C GLU A 413 38.37 -30.37 36.80
N ASN A 414 37.07 -30.09 36.65
CA ASN A 414 36.05 -30.38 37.66
C ASN A 414 35.53 -31.83 37.56
N GLU A 415 35.86 -32.65 38.56
CA GLU A 415 35.48 -34.06 38.63
C GLU A 415 33.97 -34.28 38.81
N GLU A 416 33.27 -33.39 39.54
CA GLU A 416 31.81 -33.49 39.72
C GLU A 416 31.08 -33.15 38.41
N ALA A 417 31.52 -32.09 37.72
CA ALA A 417 30.96 -31.71 36.43
C ALA A 417 31.15 -32.83 35.40
N TYR A 418 32.29 -33.51 35.44
CA TYR A 418 32.56 -34.70 34.64
C TYR A 418 31.66 -35.88 35.03
N ALA A 419 31.56 -36.21 36.32
CA ALA A 419 30.75 -37.33 36.80
C ALA A 419 29.26 -37.18 36.43
N ASP A 420 28.71 -35.98 36.61
CA ASP A 420 27.32 -35.63 36.32
C ASP A 420 27.04 -35.46 34.81
N GLY A 421 28.06 -35.49 33.96
CA GLY A 421 27.91 -35.26 32.52
C GLY A 421 27.45 -33.83 32.19
N ARG A 422 27.86 -32.83 32.98
CA ARG A 422 27.52 -31.43 32.72
C ARG A 422 28.20 -30.95 31.44
N VAL A 423 27.63 -29.91 30.85
CA VAL A 423 28.13 -29.22 29.64
C VAL A 423 28.25 -27.72 29.91
N ILE A 424 29.04 -27.03 29.09
CA ILE A 424 29.26 -25.58 29.18
C ILE A 424 28.04 -24.85 28.61
N THR A 425 27.32 -24.14 29.49
CA THR A 425 26.09 -23.40 29.21
C THR A 425 26.34 -21.92 28.87
N ALA A 426 25.31 -21.22 28.39
CA ALA A 426 25.43 -19.87 27.86
C ALA A 426 25.86 -18.80 28.88
N ASP A 427 25.73 -19.08 30.17
CA ASP A 427 26.20 -18.21 31.25
C ASP A 427 27.73 -18.11 31.34
N PHE A 428 28.47 -19.12 30.87
CA PHE A 428 29.93 -19.06 30.75
C PHE A 428 30.35 -18.03 29.69
N LEU A 429 29.58 -17.93 28.61
CA LEU A 429 29.80 -16.92 27.56
C LEU A 429 29.45 -15.53 28.08
N TRP A 430 28.35 -15.38 28.82
CA TRP A 430 28.03 -14.12 29.48
C TRP A 430 29.16 -13.62 30.38
N ASP A 431 29.70 -14.50 31.23
CA ASP A 431 30.78 -14.14 32.16
C ASP A 431 32.09 -13.74 31.45
N PHE A 432 32.30 -14.20 30.22
CA PHE A 432 33.43 -13.79 29.39
C PHE A 432 33.22 -12.41 28.76
N VAL A 433 32.01 -12.12 28.26
CA VAL A 433 31.73 -10.89 27.49
C VAL A 433 31.27 -9.70 28.32
N VAL A 434 30.88 -9.91 29.58
CA VAL A 434 30.23 -8.88 30.41
C VAL A 434 31.09 -7.62 30.59
N ASP A 435 32.41 -7.76 30.72
CA ASP A 435 33.31 -6.63 30.89
C ASP A 435 33.41 -5.80 29.60
N GLU A 436 33.50 -6.45 28.44
CA GLU A 436 33.45 -5.76 27.15
C GLU A 436 32.09 -5.08 26.91
N PHE A 437 30.99 -5.72 27.34
CA PHE A 437 29.65 -5.13 27.26
C PHE A 437 29.51 -3.89 28.17
N ASN A 438 30.19 -3.87 29.32
CA ASN A 438 30.23 -2.70 30.21
C ASN A 438 30.99 -1.52 29.59
N GLU A 439 32.02 -1.77 28.77
CA GLU A 439 32.74 -0.70 28.06
C GLU A 439 31.92 -0.11 26.90
N LYS A 440 31.08 -0.93 26.25
CA LYS A 440 30.23 -0.54 25.11
C LYS A 440 28.81 -0.13 25.54
N VAL A 441 28.71 0.82 26.46
CA VAL A 441 27.44 1.30 27.06
C VAL A 441 26.40 1.71 26.02
N SER A 442 26.82 2.31 24.90
CA SER A 442 25.91 2.76 23.84
C SER A 442 25.16 1.61 23.13
N LYS A 443 25.69 0.38 23.16
CA LYS A 443 25.07 -0.80 22.54
C LYS A 443 24.43 -1.75 23.55
N PHE A 444 25.02 -1.92 24.73
CA PHE A 444 24.59 -2.94 25.71
C PHE A 444 24.11 -2.40 27.06
N GLY A 445 24.06 -1.06 27.23
CA GLY A 445 23.80 -0.41 28.51
C GLY A 445 22.54 -0.90 29.24
N ALA A 446 21.43 -1.14 28.54
CA ALA A 446 20.20 -1.62 29.17
C ALA A 446 20.31 -3.04 29.75
N VAL A 447 21.06 -3.91 29.07
CA VAL A 447 21.29 -5.30 29.50
C VAL A 447 22.26 -5.30 30.69
N THR A 448 23.35 -4.53 30.62
CA THR A 448 24.33 -4.43 31.71
C THR A 448 23.76 -3.74 32.94
N GLU A 449 22.91 -2.72 32.79
CA GLU A 449 22.19 -2.09 33.91
C GLU A 449 21.21 -3.07 34.57
N ARG A 450 20.43 -3.82 33.79
CA ARG A 450 19.53 -4.86 34.33
C ARG A 450 20.30 -5.93 35.09
N PHE A 451 21.43 -6.37 34.55
CA PHE A 451 22.32 -7.31 35.23
C PHE A 451 22.83 -6.73 36.54
N ASN A 452 23.41 -5.53 36.52
CA ASN A 452 24.03 -4.91 37.69
C ASN A 452 23.02 -4.60 38.81
N SER A 453 21.80 -4.20 38.46
CA SER A 453 20.73 -3.88 39.42
C SER A 453 20.10 -5.12 40.06
N ARG A 454 20.04 -6.27 39.37
CA ARG A 454 19.34 -7.48 39.85
C ARG A 454 20.22 -8.68 40.16
N LYS A 455 21.52 -8.66 39.82
CA LYS A 455 22.43 -9.82 40.00
C LYS A 455 22.49 -10.36 41.42
N LEU A 456 22.51 -9.49 42.44
CA LEU A 456 22.57 -9.92 43.85
C LEU A 456 21.26 -10.59 44.27
N GLN A 457 20.12 -10.02 43.86
CA GLN A 457 18.80 -10.56 44.15
C GLN A 457 18.65 -11.95 43.54
N VAL A 458 18.92 -12.08 42.23
CA VAL A 458 18.79 -13.36 41.51
C VAL A 458 19.72 -14.42 42.10
N LYS A 459 20.98 -14.06 42.39
CA LYS A 459 21.97 -14.99 42.92
C LYS A 459 21.60 -15.53 44.31
N ASN A 460 21.07 -14.68 45.19
CA ASN A 460 20.79 -15.05 46.58
C ASN A 460 19.41 -15.70 46.76
N GLU A 461 18.39 -15.22 46.04
CA GLU A 461 16.99 -15.66 46.21
C GLU A 461 16.59 -16.75 45.19
N GLY A 462 17.11 -16.69 43.96
CA GLY A 462 16.76 -17.63 42.88
C GLY A 462 17.69 -18.85 42.77
N GLY A 463 18.85 -18.84 43.42
CA GLY A 463 19.84 -19.91 43.35
C GLY A 463 20.72 -19.90 42.10
N SER A 464 21.64 -20.87 42.01
CA SER A 464 22.65 -20.96 40.94
C SER A 464 22.05 -21.15 39.55
N GLU A 465 21.04 -22.01 39.42
CA GLU A 465 20.38 -22.32 38.16
C GLU A 465 19.60 -21.12 37.62
N CYS A 466 18.88 -20.41 38.50
CA CYS A 466 18.19 -19.17 38.12
C CYS A 466 19.18 -18.08 37.66
N TYR A 467 20.36 -18.02 38.29
CA TYR A 467 21.39 -17.05 37.92
C TYR A 467 21.98 -17.35 36.52
N ALA A 468 22.19 -18.63 36.19
CA ALA A 468 22.63 -19.04 34.87
C ALA A 468 21.58 -18.72 33.78
N VAL A 469 20.30 -18.99 34.04
CA VAL A 469 19.19 -18.65 33.13
C VAL A 469 19.07 -17.14 32.94
N PHE A 470 19.15 -16.35 34.02
CA PHE A 470 19.11 -14.90 33.96
C PHE A 470 20.22 -14.31 33.06
N LYS A 471 21.47 -14.75 33.25
CA LYS A 471 22.60 -14.36 32.37
C LYS A 471 22.37 -14.74 30.92
N SER A 472 21.80 -15.92 30.67
CA SER A 472 21.55 -16.41 29.32
C SER A 472 20.44 -15.62 28.60
N ILE A 473 19.39 -15.19 29.32
CA ILE A 473 18.36 -14.29 28.78
C ILE A 473 18.95 -12.91 28.47
N LEU A 474 19.82 -12.39 29.35
CA LEU A 474 20.53 -11.14 29.10
C LEU A 474 21.42 -11.22 27.86
N LEU A 475 22.12 -12.34 27.68
CA LEU A 475 22.93 -12.60 26.50
C LEU A 475 22.10 -12.67 25.21
N LEU A 476 20.96 -13.38 25.23
CA LEU A 476 20.01 -13.38 24.11
C LEU A 476 19.52 -11.97 23.78
N ASN A 477 19.17 -11.18 24.79
CA ASN A 477 18.79 -9.78 24.60
C ASN A 477 19.92 -8.99 23.93
N ALA A 478 21.15 -9.07 24.45
CA ALA A 478 22.30 -8.36 23.89
C ALA A 478 22.52 -8.71 22.42
N LEU A 479 22.54 -10.00 22.08
CA LEU A 479 22.80 -10.49 20.73
C LEU A 479 21.63 -10.29 19.76
N ASN A 480 20.38 -10.31 20.24
CA ASN A 480 19.20 -10.09 19.40
C ASN A 480 19.19 -8.70 18.78
N ASN A 481 19.61 -7.66 19.51
CA ASN A 481 19.66 -6.29 18.97
C ASN A 481 20.68 -6.11 17.84
N ILE A 482 21.61 -7.06 17.72
CA ILE A 482 22.68 -7.01 16.74
C ILE A 482 22.33 -7.87 15.53
N ALA A 483 21.99 -9.14 15.77
CA ALA A 483 21.91 -10.12 14.71
C ALA A 483 20.53 -10.21 14.04
N ASN A 484 19.45 -9.74 14.70
CA ASN A 484 18.07 -9.86 14.21
C ASN A 484 17.73 -11.27 13.68
N ASN A 485 18.28 -12.32 14.29
CA ASN A 485 18.10 -13.71 13.88
C ASN A 485 17.13 -14.43 14.84
N VAL A 486 16.30 -15.30 14.29
CA VAL A 486 15.28 -16.06 15.02
C VAL A 486 15.88 -16.89 16.17
N THR A 487 17.13 -17.35 16.07
CA THR A 487 17.80 -18.18 17.11
C THR A 487 18.33 -17.41 18.32
N VAL A 488 18.50 -16.10 18.19
CA VAL A 488 18.97 -15.24 19.30
C VAL A 488 17.84 -14.43 19.94
N THR A 489 16.63 -14.51 19.39
CA THR A 489 15.46 -13.86 19.97
C THR A 489 15.22 -14.38 21.40
N PRO A 490 15.00 -13.52 22.41
CA PRO A 490 14.80 -13.93 23.79
C PRO A 490 13.39 -14.50 24.03
N SER A 491 12.97 -15.47 23.22
CA SER A 491 11.71 -16.20 23.37
C SER A 491 11.87 -17.36 24.36
N GLU A 492 10.78 -17.75 25.01
CA GLU A 492 10.72 -18.94 25.87
C GLU A 492 11.21 -20.21 25.15
N GLU A 493 10.91 -20.34 23.86
CA GLU A 493 11.41 -21.44 23.03
C GLU A 493 12.93 -21.43 22.92
N ASN A 494 13.55 -20.29 22.59
CA ASN A 494 15.01 -20.21 22.48
C ASN A 494 15.70 -20.34 23.83
N ILE A 495 15.12 -19.79 24.90
CA ILE A 495 15.64 -19.98 26.25
C ILE A 495 15.63 -21.46 26.62
N THR A 496 14.55 -22.18 26.28
CA THR A 496 14.46 -23.63 26.45
C THR A 496 15.58 -24.32 25.68
N ARG A 497 15.76 -23.98 24.39
CA ARG A 497 16.84 -24.51 23.55
C ARG A 497 18.25 -24.30 24.11
N LEU A 498 18.51 -23.31 24.96
CA LEU A 498 19.84 -23.08 25.56
C LEU A 498 20.19 -24.07 26.68
N PHE A 499 19.20 -24.74 27.26
CA PHE A 499 19.37 -25.58 28.45
C PHE A 499 18.90 -27.03 28.28
N VAL A 500 18.44 -27.43 27.08
CA VAL A 500 18.05 -28.81 26.78
C VAL A 500 19.17 -29.80 27.15
N GLY A 501 18.83 -30.90 27.80
CA GLY A 501 19.80 -31.92 28.22
C GLY A 501 20.69 -31.53 29.40
N THR A 502 20.53 -30.32 29.94
CA THR A 502 21.25 -29.89 31.13
C THR A 502 20.43 -30.13 32.39
N HIS A 503 21.10 -30.16 33.55
CA HIS A 503 20.43 -30.25 34.85
C HIS A 503 19.47 -29.07 35.17
N ILE A 504 19.50 -27.99 34.36
CA ILE A 504 18.64 -26.81 34.51
C ILE A 504 17.29 -27.02 33.79
N GLU A 505 17.24 -27.83 32.73
CA GLU A 505 16.05 -28.05 31.89
C GLU A 505 14.77 -28.32 32.72
N PRO A 506 14.77 -29.23 33.72
CA PRO A 506 13.54 -29.57 34.44
C PRO A 506 13.00 -28.41 35.30
N LYS A 507 13.86 -27.46 35.69
CA LYS A 507 13.52 -26.33 36.56
C LYS A 507 13.21 -25.05 35.77
N LEU A 508 13.38 -25.07 34.44
CA LEU A 508 13.40 -23.85 33.64
C LEU A 508 12.07 -23.09 33.71
N LYS A 509 10.93 -23.80 33.69
CA LYS A 509 9.61 -23.18 33.76
C LYS A 509 9.44 -22.38 35.06
N ASP A 510 9.76 -22.99 36.19
CA ASP A 510 9.65 -22.34 37.51
C ASP A 510 10.59 -21.13 37.61
N ILE A 511 11.78 -21.22 37.02
CA ILE A 511 12.73 -20.11 36.93
C ILE A 511 12.18 -18.95 36.08
N LEU A 512 11.59 -19.25 34.92
CA LEU A 512 11.02 -18.24 34.03
C LEU A 512 9.80 -17.55 34.67
N ASP A 513 8.98 -18.29 35.40
CA ASP A 513 7.86 -17.75 36.15
C ASP A 513 8.36 -16.88 37.31
N TYR A 514 9.38 -17.31 38.05
CA TYR A 514 10.03 -16.49 39.08
C TYR A 514 10.58 -15.15 38.53
N LEU A 515 11.27 -15.18 37.38
CA LEU A 515 11.82 -13.97 36.76
C LEU A 515 10.71 -13.00 36.32
N ASN A 516 9.60 -13.53 35.80
CA ASN A 516 8.44 -12.74 35.37
C ASN A 516 7.68 -12.15 36.57
N ASP A 517 7.36 -12.97 37.57
CA ASP A 517 6.51 -12.61 38.70
C ASP A 517 7.19 -11.57 39.61
N ASN A 518 8.51 -11.67 39.77
CA ASN A 518 9.31 -10.69 40.51
C ASN A 518 9.72 -9.47 39.67
N SER A 519 9.22 -9.34 38.43
CA SER A 519 9.56 -8.24 37.51
C SER A 519 11.08 -8.05 37.33
N ILE A 520 11.84 -9.15 37.35
CA ILE A 520 13.28 -9.15 37.09
C ILE A 520 13.50 -9.03 35.58
N ILE A 521 12.87 -9.92 34.81
CA ILE A 521 12.68 -9.81 33.35
C ILE A 521 11.24 -10.24 33.05
N GLN A 522 10.42 -9.32 32.57
CA GLN A 522 9.01 -9.58 32.34
C GLN A 522 8.77 -10.34 31.02
N ARG A 523 7.79 -11.24 31.03
CA ARG A 523 7.32 -11.98 29.86
C ARG A 523 6.34 -11.11 29.06
N ALA A 524 6.78 -10.61 27.91
CA ALA A 524 5.99 -9.87 26.94
C ALA A 524 5.07 -10.80 26.10
N PRO A 525 4.04 -10.24 25.43
CA PRO A 525 3.14 -11.02 24.57
C PRO A 525 3.89 -11.87 23.55
N GLY A 526 3.48 -13.12 23.37
CA GLY A 526 4.20 -14.10 22.54
C GLY A 526 5.35 -14.84 23.23
N GLY A 527 5.52 -14.72 24.55
CA GLY A 527 6.53 -15.47 25.32
C GLY A 527 7.94 -14.88 25.23
N LEU A 528 8.04 -13.56 25.00
CA LEU A 528 9.31 -12.86 24.82
C LEU A 528 9.81 -12.26 26.14
N PHE A 529 11.02 -12.60 26.56
CA PHE A 529 11.71 -12.02 27.73
C PHE A 529 12.61 -10.87 27.29
N SER A 530 12.04 -9.86 26.63
CA SER A 530 12.82 -8.74 26.09
C SER A 530 13.05 -7.65 27.13
N ILE A 531 14.28 -7.16 27.20
CA ILE A 531 14.67 -5.97 27.99
C ILE A 531 14.66 -4.79 27.03
N GLN A 532 13.67 -3.92 27.16
CA GLN A 532 13.56 -2.71 26.34
C GLN A 532 14.61 -1.68 26.79
N PHE A 533 15.30 -1.07 25.81
CA PHE A 533 16.34 -0.06 26.00
C PHE A 533 15.74 1.30 26.38
N SER A 534 15.26 1.45 27.61
CA SER A 534 14.82 2.77 28.07
C SER A 534 15.79 3.30 29.12
N SER A 535 16.65 4.24 28.73
CA SER A 535 17.33 5.21 29.61
C SER A 535 16.34 6.28 30.12
N LEU A 536 15.04 5.96 30.19
CA LEU A 536 13.98 6.90 30.50
C LEU A 536 13.79 7.02 32.03
N PRO A 537 13.58 8.23 32.58
CA PRO A 537 13.46 8.42 34.02
C PRO A 537 12.28 7.64 34.63
N PRO A 538 12.52 6.71 35.58
CA PRO A 538 11.45 5.88 36.17
C PRO A 538 10.35 6.69 36.87
N LYS A 539 10.71 7.85 37.45
CA LYS A 539 9.76 8.76 38.12
C LYS A 539 8.77 9.40 37.13
N GLU A 540 9.22 9.75 35.93
CA GLU A 540 8.35 10.34 34.91
C GLU A 540 7.38 9.29 34.35
N ILE A 541 7.86 8.05 34.17
CA ILE A 541 7.03 6.93 33.73
C ILE A 541 5.93 6.64 34.76
N GLU A 542 6.25 6.55 36.05
CA GLU A 542 5.25 6.33 37.11
C GLU A 542 4.24 7.47 37.23
N ALA A 543 4.68 8.73 37.10
CA ALA A 543 3.77 9.87 37.05
C ALA A 543 2.81 9.78 35.86
N LYS A 544 3.33 9.41 34.68
CA LYS A 544 2.54 9.25 33.46
C LYS A 544 1.59 8.06 33.52
N LYS A 545 1.98 6.93 34.13
CA LYS A 545 1.09 5.78 34.37
C LYS A 545 -0.14 6.21 35.18
N ASN A 546 0.06 6.95 36.27
CA ASN A 546 -1.04 7.42 37.12
C ASN A 546 -1.95 8.41 36.37
N GLU A 547 -1.38 9.34 35.61
CA GLU A 547 -2.15 10.26 34.75
C GLU A 547 -3.01 9.50 33.73
N LEU A 548 -2.43 8.53 33.02
CA LEU A 548 -3.10 7.76 31.98
C LEU A 548 -4.27 6.92 32.51
N LYS A 549 -4.13 6.32 33.70
CA LYS A 549 -5.20 5.57 34.37
C LYS A 549 -6.40 6.45 34.73
N LEU A 550 -6.16 7.71 35.09
CA LEU A 550 -7.22 8.62 35.53
C LEU A 550 -7.87 9.38 34.38
N THR A 551 -7.18 9.50 33.24
CA THR A 551 -7.61 10.33 32.11
C THR A 551 -7.96 9.48 30.88
N GLN A 552 -6.96 9.11 30.07
CA GLN A 552 -7.14 8.54 28.73
C GLN A 552 -7.66 7.10 28.75
N PHE A 553 -7.20 6.29 29.70
CA PHE A 553 -7.48 4.85 29.77
C PHE A 553 -8.22 4.46 31.04
N LYS A 554 -9.05 5.36 31.56
CA LYS A 554 -9.90 5.13 32.73
C LYS A 554 -10.88 3.97 32.54
N TYR A 555 -11.41 3.81 31.34
CA TYR A 555 -12.40 2.78 31.01
C TYR A 555 -11.83 1.76 30.02
N THR A 556 -12.27 0.51 30.15
CA THR A 556 -11.87 -0.60 29.27
C THR A 556 -12.20 -0.33 27.81
N SER A 557 -13.26 0.44 27.54
CA SER A 557 -13.63 0.91 26.20
C SER A 557 -12.52 1.74 25.54
N SER A 558 -11.74 2.52 26.30
CA SER A 558 -10.59 3.27 25.76
C SER A 558 -9.47 2.35 25.26
N ILE A 559 -9.34 1.15 25.84
CA ILE A 559 -8.32 0.16 25.45
C ILE A 559 -8.73 -0.56 24.18
N ILE A 560 -9.96 -1.09 24.12
CA ILE A 560 -10.44 -1.80 22.92
C ILE A 560 -10.63 -0.87 21.72
N ASN A 561 -10.79 0.44 21.95
CA ASN A 561 -10.81 1.47 20.92
C ASN A 561 -9.43 2.05 20.59
N PHE A 562 -8.36 1.57 21.22
CA PHE A 562 -7.01 2.00 20.89
C PHE A 562 -6.54 1.36 19.58
N GLY A 563 -6.07 2.20 18.65
CA GLY A 563 -5.61 1.75 17.33
C GLY A 563 -6.73 1.21 16.44
N SER A 564 -6.36 0.47 15.39
CA SER A 564 -7.32 -0.10 14.41
C SER A 564 -7.38 -1.63 14.41
N GLU A 565 -6.49 -2.31 15.15
CA GLU A 565 -6.35 -3.77 15.11
C GLU A 565 -7.60 -4.51 15.63
N ALA A 566 -8.19 -4.02 16.73
CA ALA A 566 -9.43 -4.59 17.24
C ALA A 566 -10.57 -4.52 16.22
N ASP A 567 -10.71 -3.39 15.52
CA ASP A 567 -11.75 -3.22 14.50
C ASP A 567 -11.53 -4.10 13.28
N LYS A 568 -10.28 -4.26 12.83
CA LYS A 568 -9.96 -5.18 11.74
C LYS A 568 -10.38 -6.62 12.08
N LEU A 569 -10.03 -7.09 13.28
CA LEU A 569 -10.33 -8.46 13.71
C LEU A 569 -11.83 -8.67 13.99
N LEU A 570 -12.49 -7.72 14.66
CA LEU A 570 -13.92 -7.82 14.93
C LEU A 570 -14.74 -7.80 13.64
N LYS A 571 -14.38 -6.98 12.64
CA LYS A 571 -15.04 -6.99 11.32
C LYS A 571 -15.00 -8.36 10.66
N LEU A 572 -13.93 -9.14 10.83
CA LEU A 572 -13.83 -10.49 10.28
C LEU A 572 -14.87 -11.44 10.91
N ASN A 573 -15.18 -11.30 12.20
CA ASN A 573 -16.20 -12.11 12.88
C ASN A 573 -17.60 -11.93 12.30
N PHE A 574 -17.87 -10.74 11.78
CA PHE A 574 -19.17 -10.37 11.24
C PHE A 574 -19.26 -10.51 9.71
N SER A 575 -18.20 -10.99 9.05
CA SER A 575 -18.13 -11.09 7.59
C SER A 575 -19.22 -11.96 6.94
N THR A 576 -19.79 -12.90 7.70
CA THR A 576 -20.87 -13.79 7.26
C THR A 576 -22.25 -13.38 7.77
N VAL A 577 -22.37 -12.25 8.47
CA VAL A 577 -23.68 -11.68 8.83
C VAL A 577 -24.38 -11.27 7.53
N THR A 578 -25.59 -11.76 7.33
CA THR A 578 -26.34 -11.55 6.08
C THR A 578 -26.83 -10.11 5.96
N ARG A 579 -27.26 -9.52 7.07
CA ARG A 579 -27.85 -8.19 7.12
C ARG A 579 -26.81 -7.09 7.38
N PRO A 580 -26.97 -5.88 6.82
CA PRO A 580 -26.19 -4.73 7.24
C PRO A 580 -26.30 -4.50 8.75
N MET A 581 -25.15 -4.29 9.39
CA MET A 581 -25.05 -4.08 10.83
C MET A 581 -24.05 -2.98 11.15
N THR A 582 -24.33 -2.28 12.24
CA THR A 582 -23.43 -1.31 12.86
C THR A 582 -23.14 -1.78 14.28
N TYR A 583 -21.87 -1.80 14.68
CA TYR A 583 -21.49 -2.13 16.05
C TYR A 583 -20.70 -1.00 16.69
N GLN A 584 -20.80 -0.87 18.01
CA GLN A 584 -19.97 0.03 18.81
C GLN A 584 -19.43 -0.73 20.03
N LYS A 585 -18.25 -0.31 20.50
CA LYS A 585 -17.50 -0.95 21.59
C LYS A 585 -17.61 -0.12 22.86
N TYR A 586 -18.09 -0.74 23.92
CA TYR A 586 -18.39 -0.10 25.20
C TYR A 586 -17.81 -0.91 26.38
N SER A 587 -17.80 -0.28 27.55
CA SER A 587 -17.44 -0.87 28.84
C SER A 587 -18.26 -0.19 29.92
N ILE A 588 -17.98 -0.48 31.19
CA ILE A 588 -18.47 0.35 32.29
C ILE A 588 -18.03 1.80 32.10
N ASP A 589 -18.90 2.72 32.50
CA ASP A 589 -18.69 4.16 32.56
C ASP A 589 -18.90 4.62 34.02
N SER A 590 -18.86 5.92 34.27
CA SER A 590 -19.03 6.57 35.58
C SER A 590 -20.31 6.12 36.31
N ASN A 591 -21.36 5.80 35.55
CA ASN A 591 -22.59 5.17 36.04
C ASN A 591 -23.33 4.48 34.87
N GLU A 592 -24.31 3.63 35.21
CA GLU A 592 -25.14 2.89 34.26
C GLU A 592 -25.90 3.81 33.28
N TYR A 593 -26.43 4.94 33.75
CA TYR A 593 -27.21 5.87 32.93
C TYR A 593 -26.39 6.43 31.76
N LEU A 594 -25.14 6.82 31.99
CA LEU A 594 -24.25 7.34 30.94
C LEU A 594 -23.93 6.29 29.88
N LEU A 595 -23.65 5.06 30.29
CA LEU A 595 -23.43 3.94 29.38
C LEU A 595 -24.67 3.69 28.51
N LEU A 596 -25.84 3.57 29.12
CA LEU A 596 -27.09 3.34 28.38
C LEU A 596 -27.45 4.50 27.45
N ASN A 597 -27.22 5.75 27.86
CA ASN A 597 -27.42 6.92 27.00
C ASN A 597 -26.45 6.93 25.81
N ALA A 598 -25.18 6.53 26.00
CA ALA A 598 -24.22 6.40 24.91
C ALA A 598 -24.64 5.30 23.90
N ILE A 599 -25.13 4.16 24.41
CA ILE A 599 -25.66 3.06 23.57
C ILE A 599 -26.90 3.52 22.81
N GLU A 600 -27.84 4.22 23.47
CA GLU A 600 -29.05 4.75 22.82
C GLU A 600 -28.70 5.77 21.72
N LYS A 601 -27.74 6.67 21.97
CA LYS A 601 -27.25 7.61 20.96
C LYS A 601 -26.61 6.87 19.78
N GLY A 602 -25.82 5.82 20.06
CA GLY A 602 -25.28 4.93 19.04
C GLY A 602 -26.37 4.30 18.17
N ARG A 603 -27.44 3.79 18.81
CA ARG A 603 -28.61 3.22 18.13
C ARG A 603 -29.35 4.24 17.28
N LYS A 604 -29.57 5.47 17.78
CA LYS A 604 -30.26 6.55 17.05
C LYS A 604 -29.49 7.02 15.82
N ASN A 605 -28.16 6.94 15.84
CA ASN A 605 -27.32 7.27 14.70
C ASN A 605 -27.22 6.14 13.66
N CYS A 606 -27.68 4.94 13.99
CA CYS A 606 -27.67 3.78 13.11
C CYS A 606 -28.97 3.74 12.27
N PRO A 607 -28.91 3.48 10.94
CA PRO A 607 -30.11 3.39 10.13
C PRO A 607 -31.11 2.38 10.70
N ALA A 608 -32.41 2.70 10.64
CA ALA A 608 -33.43 1.90 11.31
C ALA A 608 -33.52 0.43 10.83
N TYR A 609 -33.14 0.18 9.58
CA TYR A 609 -33.10 -1.14 8.96
C TYR A 609 -31.85 -1.95 9.34
N GLU A 610 -30.83 -1.38 9.97
CA GLU A 610 -29.62 -2.11 10.36
C GLU A 610 -29.77 -2.73 11.76
N ILE A 611 -29.01 -3.80 12.01
CA ILE A 611 -28.85 -4.34 13.36
C ILE A 611 -27.79 -3.50 14.07
N PHE A 612 -28.17 -2.89 15.19
CA PHE A 612 -27.22 -2.22 16.06
C PHE A 612 -26.73 -3.18 17.15
N VAL A 613 -25.41 -3.32 17.25
CA VAL A 613 -24.76 -4.23 18.20
C VAL A 613 -23.89 -3.46 19.19
N ALA A 614 -24.26 -3.49 20.47
CA ALA A 614 -23.46 -2.95 21.56
C ALA A 614 -22.53 -4.04 22.09
N LEU A 615 -21.25 -3.98 21.70
CA LEU A 615 -20.21 -4.90 22.17
C LEU A 615 -19.65 -4.38 23.50
N LEU A 616 -19.79 -5.16 24.56
CA LEU A 616 -19.39 -4.82 25.93
C LEU A 616 -18.15 -5.63 26.32
N PHE A 617 -17.13 -4.93 26.83
CA PHE A 617 -15.85 -5.50 27.22
C PHE A 617 -15.52 -5.16 28.68
N ALA A 618 -15.09 -6.17 29.43
CA ALA A 618 -14.76 -6.06 30.84
C ALA A 618 -13.24 -6.14 31.07
N ARG A 619 -12.73 -5.43 32.07
CA ARG A 619 -11.35 -5.58 32.54
C ARG A 619 -11.18 -6.80 33.43
N ASN A 620 -12.15 -7.08 34.31
CA ASN A 620 -12.08 -8.18 35.28
C ASN A 620 -13.46 -8.82 35.49
N THR A 621 -13.52 -9.85 36.34
CA THR A 621 -14.76 -10.60 36.61
C THR A 621 -15.85 -9.76 37.27
N GLN A 622 -15.48 -8.75 38.06
CA GLN A 622 -16.44 -7.83 38.65
C GLN A 622 -17.12 -6.97 37.57
N GLU A 623 -16.32 -6.32 36.73
CA GLU A 623 -16.84 -5.52 35.61
C GLU A 623 -17.71 -6.35 34.67
N LEU A 624 -17.32 -7.63 34.45
CA LEU A 624 -18.08 -8.55 33.63
C LEU A 624 -19.47 -8.84 34.20
N GLY A 625 -19.57 -9.09 35.51
CA GLY A 625 -20.83 -9.31 36.20
C GLY A 625 -21.75 -8.10 36.13
N GLU A 626 -21.20 -6.91 36.38
CA GLU A 626 -21.93 -5.63 36.28
C GLU A 626 -22.47 -5.39 34.86
N LEU A 627 -21.65 -5.59 33.82
CA LEU A 627 -22.08 -5.42 32.42
C LEU A 627 -23.20 -6.40 32.02
N LYS A 628 -23.16 -7.65 32.50
CA LYS A 628 -24.25 -8.62 32.27
C LYS A 628 -25.54 -8.16 32.94
N GLN A 629 -25.46 -7.65 34.17
CA GLN A 629 -26.64 -7.15 34.89
C GLN A 629 -27.25 -5.92 34.20
N ILE A 630 -26.42 -4.98 33.75
CA ILE A 630 -26.86 -3.79 33.00
C ILE A 630 -27.54 -4.22 31.70
N ALA A 631 -26.92 -5.12 30.92
CA ALA A 631 -27.49 -5.61 29.66
C ALA A 631 -28.84 -6.33 29.86
N TYR A 632 -28.96 -7.15 30.92
CA TYR A 632 -30.21 -7.82 31.28
C TYR A 632 -31.28 -6.81 31.68
N ASN A 633 -30.99 -5.89 32.60
CA ASN A 633 -31.94 -4.88 33.06
C ASN A 633 -32.41 -3.98 31.90
N ALA A 634 -31.50 -3.58 31.01
CA ALA A 634 -31.78 -2.73 29.87
C ALA A 634 -32.66 -3.40 28.80
N THR A 635 -32.77 -4.74 28.79
CA THR A 635 -33.52 -5.47 27.75
C THR A 635 -34.77 -6.15 28.28
N SER A 636 -34.77 -6.65 29.53
CA SER A 636 -35.89 -7.40 30.11
C SER A 636 -36.78 -6.57 31.06
N ASN A 637 -36.30 -5.44 31.58
CA ASN A 637 -37.06 -4.55 32.48
C ASN A 637 -37.39 -3.19 31.84
N ASP A 638 -37.29 -3.08 30.52
CA ASP A 638 -37.52 -1.84 29.79
C ASP A 638 -38.99 -1.68 29.39
N GLU A 639 -39.80 -1.13 30.29
CA GLU A 639 -41.24 -0.92 30.06
C GLU A 639 -41.56 -0.01 28.85
N ILE A 640 -40.57 0.76 28.36
CA ILE A 640 -40.72 1.75 27.28
C ILE A 640 -40.19 1.22 25.94
N GLY A 641 -39.53 0.04 25.92
CA GLY A 641 -38.97 -0.56 24.71
C GLY A 641 -37.81 0.26 24.09
N ARG A 642 -37.10 1.05 24.90
CA ARG A 642 -35.93 1.86 24.52
C ARG A 642 -34.86 1.05 23.79
N PHE A 643 -34.68 -0.23 24.14
CA PHE A 643 -33.64 -1.09 23.55
C PHE A 643 -34.15 -2.34 22.80
N ASP A 644 -35.43 -2.39 22.40
CA ASP A 644 -36.07 -3.54 21.74
C ASP A 644 -35.43 -4.02 20.42
N SER A 645 -34.55 -3.19 19.84
CA SER A 645 -33.82 -3.45 18.60
C SER A 645 -32.30 -3.36 18.74
N THR A 646 -31.81 -3.28 19.97
CA THR A 646 -30.38 -3.22 20.28
C THR A 646 -29.92 -4.58 20.78
N LEU A 647 -28.95 -5.17 20.09
CA LEU A 647 -28.31 -6.39 20.55
C LEU A 647 -27.17 -6.03 21.50
N PHE A 648 -27.26 -6.43 22.77
CA PHE A 648 -26.13 -6.34 23.69
C PHE A 648 -25.33 -7.64 23.63
N VAL A 649 -24.01 -7.53 23.48
CA VAL A 649 -23.08 -8.65 23.45
C VAL A 649 -22.02 -8.41 24.49
N VAL A 650 -21.98 -9.23 25.53
CA VAL A 650 -20.97 -9.19 26.59
C VAL A 650 -19.99 -10.33 26.36
N TYR A 651 -18.74 -10.02 26.04
CA TYR A 651 -17.72 -11.07 25.92
C TYR A 651 -17.28 -11.57 27.28
N GLU A 652 -17.12 -12.89 27.42
CA GLU A 652 -16.86 -13.52 28.72
C GLU A 652 -15.37 -13.57 29.11
N THR A 653 -14.47 -13.24 28.20
CA THR A 653 -13.02 -13.21 28.47
C THR A 653 -12.58 -11.80 28.85
N PRO A 654 -12.40 -11.47 30.13
CA PRO A 654 -11.94 -10.14 30.53
C PRO A 654 -10.50 -9.85 30.05
N PHE A 655 -10.12 -8.57 30.00
CA PHE A 655 -8.75 -8.17 29.64
C PHE A 655 -7.71 -8.64 30.67
N GLY A 656 -8.06 -8.57 31.95
CA GLY A 656 -7.22 -8.88 33.12
C GLY A 656 -6.53 -7.64 33.68
N ASP A 657 -6.49 -7.52 35.02
CA ASP A 657 -5.85 -6.38 35.69
C ASP A 657 -4.33 -6.32 35.42
N THR A 658 -3.65 -7.47 35.34
CA THR A 658 -2.23 -7.53 34.96
C THR A 658 -1.99 -7.01 33.53
N ASN A 659 -2.85 -7.37 32.59
CA ASN A 659 -2.74 -6.88 31.21
C ASN A 659 -3.09 -5.40 31.10
N PHE A 660 -4.03 -4.93 31.92
CA PHE A 660 -4.34 -3.51 32.05
C PHE A 660 -3.09 -2.73 32.50
N GLU A 661 -2.43 -3.15 33.57
CA GLU A 661 -1.22 -2.50 34.07
C GLU A 661 -0.09 -2.48 33.02
N ARG A 662 0.12 -3.60 32.33
CA ARG A 662 1.11 -3.71 31.24
C ARG A 662 0.78 -2.80 30.05
N PHE A 663 -0.49 -2.72 29.66
CA PHE A 663 -0.92 -1.82 28.59
C PHE A 663 -0.65 -0.35 28.96
N ILE A 664 -1.01 0.04 30.18
CA ILE A 664 -0.74 1.39 30.70
C ILE A 664 0.77 1.66 30.74
N GLU A 665 1.58 0.68 31.12
CA GLU A 665 3.04 0.80 31.11
C GLU A 665 3.60 1.04 29.71
N TYR A 666 3.14 0.30 28.69
CA TYR A 666 3.55 0.58 27.31
C TYR A 666 3.12 1.98 26.84
N GLN A 667 1.92 2.44 27.18
CA GLN A 667 1.46 3.78 26.82
C GLN A 667 2.24 4.89 27.54
N ALA A 668 2.56 4.68 28.83
CA ALA A 668 3.37 5.60 29.61
C ALA A 668 4.79 5.71 29.03
N ASN A 669 5.42 4.57 28.76
CA ASN A 669 6.74 4.51 28.15
C ASN A 669 6.76 5.17 26.76
N ALA A 670 5.74 4.92 25.92
CA ALA A 670 5.61 5.58 24.61
C ALA A 670 5.48 7.10 24.72
N SER A 671 4.68 7.59 25.68
CA SER A 671 4.49 9.02 25.89
C SER A 671 5.78 9.70 26.38
N VAL A 672 6.48 9.09 27.33
CA VAL A 672 7.74 9.61 27.87
C VAL A 672 8.83 9.56 26.79
N ALA A 673 8.94 8.47 26.03
CA ALA A 673 9.86 8.37 24.90
C ALA A 673 9.66 9.49 23.86
N ARG A 674 8.39 9.83 23.54
CA ARG A 674 8.09 10.98 22.67
C ARG A 674 8.53 12.31 23.26
N SER A 675 8.33 12.51 24.56
CA SER A 675 8.78 13.73 25.26
C SER A 675 10.31 13.87 25.26
N HIS A 676 11.05 12.76 25.20
CA HIS A 676 12.51 12.72 25.09
C HIS A 676 13.02 12.56 23.63
N ASN A 677 12.20 12.90 22.63
CA ASN A 677 12.54 12.82 21.19
C ASN A 677 12.99 11.42 20.69
N SER A 678 12.64 10.35 21.40
CA SER A 678 12.94 8.96 21.04
C SER A 678 11.75 8.32 20.32
N THR A 679 11.50 8.75 19.08
CA THR A 679 10.31 8.36 18.29
C THR A 679 10.26 6.86 17.96
N GLU A 680 11.39 6.25 17.61
CA GLU A 680 11.47 4.81 17.28
C GLU A 680 11.09 3.92 18.49
N GLN A 681 11.54 4.30 19.69
CA GLN A 681 11.17 3.63 20.94
C GLN A 681 9.68 3.78 21.24
N ALA A 682 9.13 4.99 21.03
CA ALA A 682 7.71 5.23 21.21
C ALA A 682 6.85 4.38 20.27
N GLU A 683 7.25 4.25 19.00
CA GLU A 683 6.57 3.40 18.02
C GLU A 683 6.60 1.93 18.43
N THR A 684 7.71 1.45 18.98
CA THR A 684 7.86 0.06 19.46
C THR A 684 6.92 -0.25 20.63
N HIS A 685 6.80 0.65 21.61
CA HIS A 685 5.87 0.48 22.72
C HIS A 685 4.41 0.55 22.25
N ILE A 686 4.08 1.39 21.28
CA ILE A 686 2.75 1.45 20.66
C ILE A 686 2.44 0.16 19.90
N ALA A 687 3.41 -0.39 19.17
CA ALA A 687 3.28 -1.68 18.48
C ALA A 687 3.02 -2.82 19.49
N SER A 688 3.73 -2.81 20.63
CA SER A 688 3.55 -3.78 21.72
C SER A 688 2.14 -3.68 22.33
N ALA A 689 1.64 -2.47 22.57
CA ALA A 689 0.29 -2.23 23.06
C ALA A 689 -0.79 -2.71 22.05
N ASN A 690 -0.60 -2.46 20.75
CA ASN A 690 -1.48 -2.98 19.70
C ASN A 690 -1.45 -4.51 19.62
N ALA A 691 -0.28 -5.13 19.81
CA ALA A 691 -0.13 -6.58 19.83
C ALA A 691 -0.90 -7.23 21.00
N MET A 692 -0.90 -6.60 22.18
CA MET A 692 -1.72 -7.05 23.32
C MET A 692 -3.21 -7.04 23.00
N ILE A 693 -3.71 -5.97 22.35
CA ILE A 693 -5.12 -5.87 21.94
C ILE A 693 -5.44 -6.95 20.91
N LYS A 694 -4.53 -7.17 19.94
CA LYS A 694 -4.67 -8.21 18.92
C LYS A 694 -4.82 -9.59 19.56
N GLU A 695 -3.94 -9.93 20.50
CA GLU A 695 -3.99 -11.21 21.22
C GLU A 695 -5.29 -11.35 22.03
N TRP A 696 -5.70 -10.30 22.72
CA TRP A 696 -6.95 -10.30 23.47
C TRP A 696 -8.17 -10.53 22.56
N VAL A 697 -8.27 -9.82 21.45
CA VAL A 697 -9.39 -9.99 20.50
C VAL A 697 -9.41 -11.39 19.88
N GLN A 698 -8.25 -11.99 19.61
CA GLN A 698 -8.17 -13.39 19.18
C GLN A 698 -8.64 -14.37 20.26
N LYS A 699 -8.38 -14.09 21.54
CA LYS A 699 -8.94 -14.88 22.66
C LYS A 699 -10.45 -14.69 22.76
N LEU A 700 -10.97 -13.48 22.56
CA LEU A 700 -12.42 -13.21 22.52
C LEU A 700 -13.13 -13.99 21.40
N GLN A 701 -12.51 -14.06 20.22
CA GLN A 701 -13.01 -14.84 19.09
C GLN A 701 -13.17 -16.33 19.41
N ARG A 702 -12.19 -16.90 20.11
CA ARG A 702 -12.17 -18.33 20.48
C ARG A 702 -12.99 -18.63 21.73
N GLY A 703 -13.25 -17.61 22.56
CA GLY A 703 -14.03 -17.70 23.79
C GLY A 703 -15.54 -17.70 23.56
N THR A 704 -16.26 -17.33 24.61
CA THR A 704 -17.72 -17.24 24.64
C THR A 704 -18.19 -15.79 24.83
N PHE A 705 -19.43 -15.52 24.42
CA PHE A 705 -20.12 -14.27 24.71
C PHE A 705 -21.54 -14.58 25.20
N SER A 706 -22.04 -13.75 26.10
CA SER A 706 -23.46 -13.66 26.43
C SER A 706 -24.12 -12.62 25.54
N TYR A 707 -25.31 -12.89 25.00
CA TYR A 707 -26.09 -11.87 24.30
C TYR A 707 -27.44 -11.65 24.99
N PHE A 708 -27.97 -10.43 24.84
CA PHE A 708 -29.24 -9.99 25.39
C PHE A 708 -30.01 -9.20 24.34
N LEU A 709 -31.27 -9.59 24.11
CA LEU A 709 -32.21 -8.90 23.22
C LEU A 709 -33.65 -9.17 23.71
N ARG A 710 -34.37 -8.11 24.12
CA ARG A 710 -35.70 -8.24 24.76
C ARG A 710 -35.62 -9.21 25.95
N ASP A 711 -36.49 -10.21 25.99
CA ASP A 711 -36.48 -11.27 27.02
C ASP A 711 -35.54 -12.45 26.69
N GLN A 712 -34.82 -12.42 25.56
CA GLN A 712 -33.91 -13.49 25.17
C GLN A 712 -32.49 -13.21 25.70
N ASN A 713 -31.96 -14.17 26.44
CA ASN A 713 -30.55 -14.23 26.81
C ASN A 713 -30.00 -15.64 26.61
N SER A 714 -28.75 -15.73 26.13
CA SER A 714 -28.05 -17.01 26.00
C SER A 714 -26.54 -16.78 25.85
N VAL A 715 -25.77 -17.86 25.99
CA VAL A 715 -24.32 -17.90 25.81
C VAL A 715 -24.00 -18.65 24.53
N SER A 716 -23.11 -18.08 23.71
CA SER A 716 -22.66 -18.68 22.46
C SER A 716 -21.14 -18.54 22.30
N SER A 717 -20.56 -19.33 21.40
CA SER A 717 -19.14 -19.21 21.06
C SER A 717 -18.90 -17.97 20.19
N GLY A 718 -17.82 -17.23 20.43
CA GLY A 718 -17.40 -16.08 19.63
C GLY A 718 -17.31 -16.39 18.12
N LEU A 719 -16.88 -17.61 17.76
CA LEU A 719 -16.84 -18.07 16.36
C LEU A 719 -18.22 -18.20 15.71
N LYS A 720 -19.29 -18.30 16.51
CA LYS A 720 -20.68 -18.46 16.06
C LYS A 720 -21.49 -17.16 16.15
N ILE A 721 -20.85 -16.01 16.37
CA ILE A 721 -21.56 -14.74 16.53
C ILE A 721 -22.41 -14.37 15.30
N ALA A 722 -21.85 -14.51 14.10
CA ALA A 722 -22.58 -14.22 12.87
C ALA A 722 -23.77 -15.17 12.66
N LEU A 723 -23.59 -16.46 12.96
CA LEU A 723 -24.66 -17.46 12.90
C LEU A 723 -25.80 -17.14 13.88
N THR A 724 -25.44 -16.71 15.10
CA THR A 724 -26.38 -16.31 16.15
C THR A 724 -27.18 -15.09 15.70
N ILE A 725 -26.51 -14.09 15.11
CA ILE A 725 -27.17 -12.90 14.56
C ILE A 725 -28.15 -13.29 13.45
N ASN A 726 -27.71 -14.09 12.47
CA ASN A 726 -28.52 -14.45 11.32
C ASN A 726 -29.73 -15.34 11.70
N SER A 727 -29.55 -16.28 12.63
CA SER A 727 -30.54 -17.32 12.90
C SER A 727 -31.53 -16.95 14.00
N CYS A 728 -31.11 -16.11 14.97
CA CYS A 728 -31.89 -15.81 16.16
C CYS A 728 -32.23 -14.32 16.27
N ILE A 729 -31.24 -13.44 16.11
CA ILE A 729 -31.41 -12.00 16.36
C ILE A 729 -32.18 -11.32 15.23
N ALA A 730 -31.71 -11.45 13.99
CA ALA A 730 -32.32 -10.83 12.82
C ALA A 730 -33.82 -11.14 12.65
N PRO A 731 -34.27 -12.41 12.70
CA PRO A 731 -35.70 -12.72 12.60
C PRO A 731 -36.53 -12.26 13.81
N THR A 732 -35.92 -12.10 14.99
CA THR A 732 -36.61 -11.58 16.18
C THR A 732 -36.85 -10.07 16.05
N ILE A 733 -35.86 -9.33 15.56
CA ILE A 733 -35.94 -7.88 15.33
C ILE A 733 -36.86 -7.59 14.13
N PHE A 734 -36.62 -8.24 12.99
CA PHE A 734 -37.33 -8.02 11.72
C PHE A 734 -38.31 -9.16 11.41
N SER A 735 -39.28 -9.35 12.30
CA SER A 735 -40.24 -10.47 12.26
C SER A 735 -41.21 -10.45 11.07
N SER A 736 -41.32 -9.33 10.35
CA SER A 736 -42.14 -9.19 9.14
C SER A 736 -41.30 -8.95 7.87
N GLY A 737 -39.97 -8.87 8.02
CA GLY A 737 -39.04 -8.70 6.91
C GLY A 737 -38.65 -10.03 6.24
N PRO A 738 -37.79 -10.00 5.21
CA PRO A 738 -37.31 -11.22 4.56
C PRO A 738 -36.59 -12.17 5.53
N ASP A 739 -36.02 -11.63 6.62
CA ASP A 739 -35.31 -12.36 7.68
C ASP A 739 -36.22 -13.35 8.39
N SER A 740 -37.53 -13.11 8.45
CA SER A 740 -38.50 -14.03 9.04
C SER A 740 -38.65 -15.35 8.27
N TYR A 741 -38.19 -15.42 7.00
CA TYR A 741 -38.41 -16.58 6.14
C TYR A 741 -37.20 -17.53 6.09
N ASP A 742 -37.39 -18.74 6.61
CA ASP A 742 -36.36 -19.75 6.81
C ASP A 742 -35.61 -20.12 5.52
N LEU A 743 -36.33 -20.24 4.39
CA LEU A 743 -35.72 -20.57 3.10
C LEU A 743 -34.72 -19.51 2.63
N LEU A 744 -34.97 -18.22 2.92
CA LEU A 744 -34.03 -17.15 2.60
C LEU A 744 -32.87 -17.10 3.62
N ARG A 745 -33.14 -17.32 4.91
CA ARG A 745 -32.10 -17.34 5.95
C ARG A 745 -31.06 -18.43 5.71
N SER A 746 -31.45 -19.56 5.13
CA SER A 746 -30.55 -20.68 4.80
C SER A 746 -29.54 -20.40 3.68
N LYS A 747 -29.64 -19.26 2.97
CA LYS A 747 -28.76 -18.89 1.85
C LYS A 747 -27.56 -18.08 2.30
N SER A 748 -26.49 -18.08 1.49
CA SER A 748 -25.22 -17.40 1.79
C SER A 748 -25.37 -15.88 1.91
N ALA A 749 -24.45 -15.22 2.62
CA ALA A 749 -24.43 -13.76 2.79
C ALA A 749 -24.43 -12.97 1.46
N THR A 750 -23.88 -13.55 0.37
CA THR A 750 -23.91 -12.95 -0.97
C THR A 750 -25.32 -12.72 -1.51
N TYR A 751 -26.30 -13.53 -1.10
CA TYR A 751 -27.70 -13.31 -1.45
C TYR A 751 -28.20 -12.01 -0.81
N TRP A 752 -27.76 -11.67 0.38
CA TRP A 752 -28.27 -10.53 1.16
C TRP A 752 -27.54 -9.21 0.90
N ARG A 753 -26.68 -9.19 -0.12
CA ARG A 753 -25.85 -8.03 -0.45
C ARG A 753 -26.71 -6.78 -0.65
N LYS A 754 -26.26 -5.69 -0.02
CA LYS A 754 -26.80 -4.36 -0.24
C LYS A 754 -26.49 -3.88 -1.67
N GLN A 755 -27.51 -3.82 -2.52
CA GLN A 755 -27.41 -3.37 -3.91
C GLN A 755 -28.78 -2.95 -4.46
N LEU A 756 -28.77 -2.03 -5.42
CA LEU A 756 -29.97 -1.67 -6.19
C LEU A 756 -30.30 -2.78 -7.19
N ALA A 757 -31.28 -3.62 -6.84
CA ALA A 757 -31.74 -4.75 -7.66
C ALA A 757 -32.68 -4.30 -8.79
N ARG A 758 -32.21 -3.42 -9.69
CA ARG A 758 -33.03 -2.84 -10.77
C ARG A 758 -33.65 -3.92 -11.67
N ASP A 759 -32.86 -4.92 -12.04
CA ASP A 759 -33.30 -5.98 -12.95
C ASP A 759 -34.36 -6.87 -12.31
N THR A 760 -34.22 -7.19 -11.01
CA THR A 760 -35.24 -7.92 -10.25
C THR A 760 -36.55 -7.14 -10.21
N VAL A 761 -36.51 -5.85 -9.87
CA VAL A 761 -37.71 -5.00 -9.80
C VAL A 761 -38.41 -4.95 -11.16
N LYS A 762 -37.67 -4.70 -12.25
CA LYS A 762 -38.22 -4.68 -13.62
C LYS A 762 -38.80 -6.04 -14.01
N THR A 763 -38.10 -7.13 -13.72
CA THR A 763 -38.54 -8.49 -14.04
C THR A 763 -39.85 -8.84 -13.33
N VAL A 764 -39.95 -8.53 -12.04
CA VAL A 764 -41.16 -8.81 -11.24
C VAL A 764 -42.37 -7.99 -11.72
N LEU A 765 -42.17 -6.74 -12.14
CA LEU A 765 -43.27 -5.87 -12.59
C LEU A 765 -43.72 -6.13 -14.03
N THR A 766 -42.83 -6.58 -14.92
CA THR A 766 -43.11 -6.72 -16.36
C THR A 766 -43.57 -8.12 -16.78
N ASN A 767 -43.28 -9.16 -16.00
CA ASN A 767 -43.67 -10.53 -16.34
C ASN A 767 -44.97 -10.93 -15.62
N ASN A 768 -45.75 -11.81 -16.27
CA ASN A 768 -47.09 -12.19 -15.81
C ASN A 768 -47.16 -13.58 -15.18
N THR A 769 -46.15 -14.42 -15.37
CA THR A 769 -46.12 -15.77 -14.82
C THR A 769 -45.02 -15.95 -13.78
N LYS A 770 -45.25 -16.87 -12.84
CA LYS A 770 -44.25 -17.26 -11.85
C LYS A 770 -43.02 -17.90 -12.47
N THR A 771 -43.19 -18.71 -13.50
CA THR A 771 -42.09 -19.38 -14.21
C THR A 771 -41.20 -18.37 -14.94
N ASP A 772 -41.79 -17.33 -15.55
CA ASP A 772 -41.01 -16.27 -16.22
C ASP A 772 -40.17 -15.46 -15.24
N ILE A 773 -40.72 -15.13 -14.07
CA ILE A 773 -39.96 -14.42 -13.03
C ILE A 773 -38.83 -15.32 -12.50
N SER A 774 -39.13 -16.59 -12.23
CA SER A 774 -38.19 -17.53 -11.62
C SER A 774 -37.04 -17.91 -12.56
N SER A 775 -37.30 -18.03 -13.87
CA SER A 775 -36.28 -18.36 -14.88
C SER A 775 -35.31 -17.20 -15.17
N ARG A 776 -35.74 -15.96 -14.95
CA ARG A 776 -34.93 -14.74 -15.15
C ARG A 776 -34.22 -14.27 -13.88
N CYS A 777 -34.76 -14.61 -12.71
CA CYS A 777 -34.15 -14.32 -11.41
C CYS A 777 -33.31 -15.52 -10.94
N THR A 778 -32.12 -15.72 -11.51
CA THR A 778 -31.22 -16.85 -11.18
C THR A 778 -30.01 -16.41 -10.35
N GLY A 779 -29.29 -17.38 -9.78
CA GLY A 779 -28.07 -17.13 -9.00
C GLY A 779 -28.32 -16.22 -7.79
N GLN A 780 -27.56 -15.13 -7.68
CA GLN A 780 -27.68 -14.17 -6.57
C GLN A 780 -29.02 -13.41 -6.51
N TYR A 781 -29.89 -13.54 -7.52
CA TYR A 781 -31.21 -12.91 -7.59
C TYR A 781 -32.37 -13.89 -7.34
N ALA A 782 -32.09 -15.15 -6.99
CA ALA A 782 -33.10 -16.22 -6.85
C ALA A 782 -34.09 -16.06 -5.69
N HIS A 783 -34.02 -14.96 -4.93
CA HIS A 783 -34.87 -14.67 -3.77
C HIS A 783 -36.34 -14.61 -4.16
N MET A 784 -36.63 -14.07 -5.35
CA MET A 784 -38.00 -13.98 -5.84
C MET A 784 -38.58 -15.37 -6.14
N ALA A 785 -37.80 -16.29 -6.71
CA ALA A 785 -38.26 -17.66 -6.90
C ALA A 785 -38.64 -18.32 -5.55
N LEU A 786 -37.81 -18.13 -4.52
CA LEU A 786 -38.05 -18.67 -3.17
C LEU A 786 -39.26 -18.01 -2.48
N LEU A 787 -39.43 -16.70 -2.63
CA LEU A 787 -40.55 -15.95 -2.06
C LEU A 787 -41.88 -16.30 -2.75
N LEU A 788 -41.86 -16.58 -4.06
CA LEU A 788 -43.05 -16.90 -4.86
C LEU A 788 -43.42 -18.39 -4.81
N GLN A 789 -42.49 -19.28 -4.44
CA GLN A 789 -42.66 -20.73 -4.48
C GLN A 789 -43.93 -21.20 -3.75
N ASP A 790 -44.09 -20.79 -2.49
CA ASP A 790 -45.18 -21.26 -1.62
C ASP A 790 -46.28 -20.21 -1.39
N SER A 791 -46.08 -18.98 -1.89
CA SER A 791 -47.02 -17.87 -1.70
C SER A 791 -48.05 -17.71 -2.81
N VAL A 792 -47.66 -17.93 -4.07
CA VAL A 792 -48.50 -17.65 -5.24
C VAL A 792 -48.54 -18.80 -6.25
N ASP A 793 -49.62 -18.84 -7.04
CA ASP A 793 -49.79 -19.74 -8.18
C ASP A 793 -49.04 -19.28 -9.44
N GLU A 794 -49.28 -19.94 -10.57
CA GLU A 794 -48.59 -19.61 -11.82
C GLU A 794 -48.97 -18.23 -12.38
N ASN A 795 -50.19 -17.77 -12.10
CA ASN A 795 -50.71 -16.47 -12.51
C ASN A 795 -50.35 -15.35 -11.52
N LEU A 796 -49.51 -15.66 -10.52
CA LEU A 796 -49.08 -14.74 -9.47
C LEU A 796 -50.24 -14.29 -8.57
N GLU A 797 -51.29 -15.11 -8.47
CA GLU A 797 -52.38 -14.94 -7.51
C GLU A 797 -52.04 -15.63 -6.19
N TRP A 798 -52.53 -15.08 -5.08
CA TRP A 798 -52.28 -15.64 -3.75
C TRP A 798 -52.89 -17.03 -3.62
N LYS A 799 -52.08 -18.02 -3.21
CA LYS A 799 -52.58 -19.37 -2.90
C LYS A 799 -53.47 -19.33 -1.66
N PRO A 800 -54.58 -20.10 -1.60
CA PRO A 800 -55.40 -20.21 -0.40
C PRO A 800 -54.65 -20.73 0.83
N SER A 801 -53.57 -21.48 0.62
CA SER A 801 -52.74 -22.08 1.67
C SER A 801 -51.62 -21.18 2.19
N ILE A 802 -51.52 -19.93 1.73
CA ILE A 802 -50.44 -19.02 2.16
C ILE A 802 -50.56 -18.70 3.65
N SER A 803 -49.43 -18.75 4.37
CA SER A 803 -49.36 -18.28 5.75
C SER A 803 -49.58 -16.76 5.83
N PRO A 804 -50.46 -16.25 6.71
CA PRO A 804 -50.59 -14.81 6.96
C PRO A 804 -49.31 -14.16 7.47
N LEU A 805 -48.39 -14.95 8.05
CA LEU A 805 -47.10 -14.49 8.54
C LEU A 805 -46.00 -14.49 7.47
N HIS A 806 -46.31 -14.91 6.23
CA HIS A 806 -45.33 -14.90 5.15
C HIS A 806 -44.90 -13.45 4.82
N PRO A 807 -43.60 -13.12 4.78
CA PRO A 807 -43.18 -11.72 4.69
C PRO A 807 -43.63 -11.02 3.40
N LEU A 808 -43.68 -11.75 2.27
CA LEU A 808 -44.21 -11.19 1.01
C LEU A 808 -45.66 -10.72 1.16
N LYS A 809 -46.47 -11.46 1.93
CA LYS A 809 -47.88 -11.15 2.18
C LYS A 809 -48.01 -9.97 3.13
N LEU A 810 -47.24 -9.96 4.22
CA LEU A 810 -47.22 -8.85 5.19
C LEU A 810 -46.82 -7.52 4.55
N VAL A 811 -45.81 -7.50 3.67
CA VAL A 811 -45.40 -6.28 2.95
C VAL A 811 -46.47 -5.84 1.96
N ALA A 812 -47.08 -6.78 1.22
CA ALA A 812 -48.18 -6.46 0.32
C ALA A 812 -49.38 -5.87 1.06
N ASP A 813 -49.83 -6.52 2.14
CA ASP A 813 -50.96 -6.05 2.95
C ASP A 813 -50.66 -4.69 3.60
N PHE A 814 -49.41 -4.42 3.99
CA PHE A 814 -48.99 -3.10 4.49
C PHE A 814 -49.10 -2.01 3.43
N ILE A 815 -48.54 -2.25 2.23
CA ILE A 815 -48.61 -1.32 1.10
C ILE A 815 -50.07 -1.06 0.76
N ASP A 816 -50.88 -2.12 0.71
CA ASP A 816 -52.30 -2.05 0.45
C ASP A 816 -53.01 -1.14 1.44
N LYS A 817 -52.80 -1.37 2.73
CA LYS A 817 -53.39 -0.55 3.80
C LYS A 817 -52.99 0.93 3.66
N LYS A 818 -51.71 1.21 3.38
CA LYS A 818 -51.21 2.60 3.27
C LYS A 818 -51.73 3.32 2.03
N LEU A 819 -51.84 2.62 0.91
CA LEU A 819 -52.28 3.19 -0.37
C LEU A 819 -53.80 3.28 -0.51
N HIS A 820 -54.57 2.33 0.05
CA HIS A 820 -56.04 2.46 0.10
C HIS A 820 -56.50 3.64 0.98
N GLY A 821 -55.72 4.00 2.00
CA GLY A 821 -55.99 5.15 2.86
C GLY A 821 -55.59 6.51 2.26
N VAL A 822 -55.12 6.57 1.01
CA VAL A 822 -54.78 7.83 0.34
C VAL A 822 -56.05 8.45 -0.25
N ASN A 823 -56.22 9.76 -0.02
CA ASN A 823 -57.29 10.51 -0.66
C ASN A 823 -57.00 10.62 -2.16
N LYS A 824 -57.95 10.20 -2.99
CA LYS A 824 -57.82 10.17 -4.45
C LYS A 824 -57.70 11.57 -5.09
N ASN A 825 -58.02 12.63 -4.34
CA ASN A 825 -57.98 14.01 -4.82
C ASN A 825 -56.70 14.76 -4.44
N THR A 826 -55.72 14.10 -3.81
CA THR A 826 -54.49 14.75 -3.34
C THR A 826 -53.25 13.99 -3.77
N ASP A 827 -52.19 14.73 -4.10
CA ASP A 827 -50.87 14.15 -4.34
C ASP A 827 -50.30 13.55 -3.05
N PHE A 828 -49.53 12.47 -3.20
CA PHE A 828 -48.78 11.85 -2.12
C PHE A 828 -47.38 11.47 -2.58
N ASN A 829 -46.40 11.58 -1.69
CA ASN A 829 -45.05 11.08 -1.94
C ASN A 829 -44.99 9.57 -1.61
N LEU A 830 -44.75 8.72 -2.62
CA LEU A 830 -44.68 7.27 -2.43
C LEU A 830 -43.58 6.87 -1.44
N GLY A 831 -42.43 7.54 -1.48
CA GLY A 831 -41.31 7.23 -0.60
C GLY A 831 -41.56 7.58 0.85
N GLU A 832 -42.19 8.71 1.14
CA GLU A 832 -42.58 9.05 2.51
C GLU A 832 -43.69 8.14 3.02
N ARG A 833 -44.70 7.85 2.17
CA ARG A 833 -45.88 7.06 2.57
C ARG A 833 -45.53 5.63 2.97
N LEU A 834 -44.51 5.07 2.33
CA LEU A 834 -44.03 3.71 2.59
C LEU A 834 -42.76 3.67 3.45
N LYS A 835 -42.26 4.82 3.96
CA LYS A 835 -41.02 4.91 4.76
C LYS A 835 -41.02 4.01 5.99
N GLU A 836 -42.19 3.77 6.59
CA GLU A 836 -42.37 2.85 7.71
C GLU A 836 -41.93 1.40 7.40
N LEU A 837 -41.87 0.98 6.13
CA LEU A 837 -41.31 -0.32 5.76
C LEU A 837 -39.81 -0.44 6.08
N THR A 838 -39.09 0.68 6.25
CA THR A 838 -37.68 0.68 6.70
C THR A 838 -37.54 0.48 8.21
N LEU A 839 -38.65 0.58 8.96
CA LEU A 839 -38.71 0.44 10.40
C LEU A 839 -39.13 -0.98 10.79
N LEU A 840 -39.03 -1.29 12.09
CA LEU A 840 -39.53 -2.54 12.67
C LEU A 840 -41.05 -2.62 12.49
N PRO A 841 -41.61 -3.82 12.21
CA PRO A 841 -40.96 -5.14 12.14
C PRO A 841 -40.39 -5.53 10.75
N PHE A 842 -40.39 -4.63 9.76
CA PHE A 842 -40.03 -4.95 8.37
C PHE A 842 -38.55 -4.76 8.06
N GLY A 843 -38.01 -3.56 8.31
CA GLY A 843 -36.61 -3.22 8.06
C GLY A 843 -36.17 -3.35 6.60
N LEU A 844 -36.97 -2.95 5.62
CA LEU A 844 -36.57 -3.08 4.22
C LEU A 844 -35.41 -2.13 3.87
N PHE A 845 -34.45 -2.63 3.10
CA PHE A 845 -33.28 -1.89 2.59
C PHE A 845 -32.96 -2.28 1.14
N GLN A 846 -31.98 -1.65 0.48
CA GLN A 846 -31.63 -1.98 -0.90
C GLN A 846 -31.06 -3.41 -1.03
N SER A 847 -31.92 -4.39 -1.23
CA SER A 847 -31.57 -5.79 -1.52
C SER A 847 -32.57 -6.41 -2.48
N CYS A 848 -32.17 -7.51 -3.12
CA CYS A 848 -33.01 -8.24 -4.07
C CYS A 848 -34.38 -8.64 -3.47
N ALA A 849 -34.40 -9.26 -2.28
CA ALA A 849 -35.64 -9.65 -1.61
C ALA A 849 -36.51 -8.44 -1.26
N CYS A 850 -35.95 -7.44 -0.57
CA CYS A 850 -36.73 -6.29 -0.10
C CYS A 850 -37.36 -5.52 -1.26
N MET A 851 -36.56 -5.21 -2.30
CA MET A 851 -37.05 -4.47 -3.47
C MET A 851 -38.02 -5.32 -4.29
N GLY A 852 -37.77 -6.62 -4.42
CA GLY A 852 -38.65 -7.54 -5.13
C GLY A 852 -40.01 -7.73 -4.45
N MET A 853 -40.06 -7.75 -3.11
CA MET A 853 -41.32 -7.82 -2.34
C MET A 853 -42.17 -6.58 -2.56
N VAL A 854 -41.56 -5.38 -2.52
CA VAL A 854 -42.27 -4.13 -2.83
C VAL A 854 -42.70 -4.10 -4.29
N ALA A 855 -41.83 -4.50 -5.22
CA ALA A 855 -42.17 -4.55 -6.65
C ALA A 855 -43.38 -5.46 -6.91
N PHE A 856 -43.42 -6.63 -6.26
CA PHE A 856 -44.53 -7.56 -6.35
C PHE A 856 -45.83 -6.94 -5.84
N ALA A 857 -45.81 -6.30 -4.66
CA ALA A 857 -46.97 -5.61 -4.08
C ALA A 857 -47.47 -4.45 -4.96
N MET A 858 -46.55 -3.72 -5.60
CA MET A 858 -46.88 -2.59 -6.46
C MET A 858 -47.50 -2.99 -7.81
N ARG A 859 -47.44 -4.29 -8.20
CA ARG A 859 -47.99 -4.78 -9.49
C ARG A 859 -49.45 -4.39 -9.71
N LYS A 860 -50.27 -4.51 -8.68
CA LYS A 860 -51.71 -4.22 -8.78
C LYS A 860 -52.02 -2.73 -8.96
N TYR A 861 -51.04 -1.85 -8.72
CA TYR A 861 -51.18 -0.41 -8.86
C TYR A 861 -50.68 0.13 -10.21
N VAL A 862 -50.15 -0.76 -11.08
CA VAL A 862 -49.80 -0.42 -12.46
C VAL A 862 -51.04 0.12 -13.18
N LYS A 863 -50.89 1.26 -13.86
CA LYS A 863 -51.97 2.04 -14.50
C LYS A 863 -53.06 2.57 -13.55
N GLN A 864 -52.92 2.43 -12.23
CA GLN A 864 -53.86 3.01 -11.25
C GLN A 864 -53.29 4.24 -10.53
N ILE A 865 -51.96 4.41 -10.58
CA ILE A 865 -51.23 5.57 -10.07
C ILE A 865 -50.80 6.42 -11.26
N PHE A 866 -50.89 7.74 -11.10
CA PHE A 866 -50.62 8.74 -12.12
C PHE A 866 -49.56 9.74 -11.64
N ASP A 867 -48.79 10.29 -12.56
CA ASP A 867 -47.86 11.37 -12.26
C ASP A 867 -48.61 12.69 -12.00
N THR A 868 -47.90 13.75 -11.58
CA THR A 868 -48.51 15.07 -11.36
C THR A 868 -49.09 15.68 -12.63
N ASN A 869 -48.66 15.23 -13.82
CA ASN A 869 -49.21 15.64 -15.10
C ASN A 869 -50.48 14.84 -15.47
N GLY A 870 -50.81 13.80 -14.69
CA GLY A 870 -51.95 12.90 -14.88
C GLY A 870 -51.75 11.87 -15.99
N LYS A 871 -50.52 11.45 -16.22
CA LYS A 871 -50.18 10.29 -17.06
C LYS A 871 -50.15 9.02 -16.19
N PRO A 872 -50.80 7.91 -16.60
CA PRO A 872 -50.76 6.66 -15.86
C PRO A 872 -49.36 6.04 -15.89
N LEU A 873 -48.91 5.53 -14.74
CA LEU A 873 -47.62 4.85 -14.64
C LEU A 873 -47.75 3.39 -15.10
N ASP A 874 -47.03 3.03 -16.16
CA ASP A 874 -46.86 1.63 -16.56
C ASP A 874 -45.87 0.87 -15.64
N ALA A 875 -45.70 -0.43 -15.89
CA ALA A 875 -44.81 -1.29 -15.11
C ALA A 875 -43.35 -0.79 -15.04
N THR A 876 -42.86 -0.14 -16.10
CA THR A 876 -41.50 0.41 -16.17
C THR A 876 -41.38 1.67 -15.31
N HIS A 877 -42.38 2.57 -15.38
CA HIS A 877 -42.41 3.78 -14.55
C HIS A 877 -42.52 3.41 -13.06
N ILE A 878 -43.35 2.43 -12.70
CA ILE A 878 -43.44 1.92 -11.32
C ILE A 878 -42.12 1.28 -10.87
N ALA A 879 -41.44 0.55 -11.75
CA ALA A 879 -40.12 -0.02 -11.42
C ALA A 879 -39.10 1.07 -11.08
N ASP A 880 -39.04 2.14 -11.88
CA ASP A 880 -38.17 3.28 -11.63
C ASP A 880 -38.56 4.03 -10.35
N ALA A 881 -39.86 4.15 -10.06
CA ALA A 881 -40.35 4.73 -8.81
C ALA A 881 -39.91 3.91 -7.58
N VAL A 882 -40.02 2.58 -7.62
CA VAL A 882 -39.54 1.70 -6.54
C VAL A 882 -38.02 1.83 -6.35
N ILE A 883 -37.24 1.88 -7.44
CA ILE A 883 -35.79 2.08 -7.37
C ILE A 883 -35.45 3.42 -6.70
N LYS A 884 -36.05 4.52 -7.17
CA LYS A 884 -35.85 5.87 -6.62
C LYS A 884 -36.32 5.98 -5.18
N MET A 885 -37.35 5.24 -4.79
CA MET A 885 -37.85 5.16 -3.42
C MET A 885 -36.81 4.58 -2.47
N PHE A 886 -36.24 3.42 -2.78
CA PHE A 886 -35.20 2.82 -1.95
C PHE A 886 -33.92 3.68 -1.91
N GLN A 887 -33.62 4.45 -2.96
CA GLN A 887 -32.55 5.44 -2.94
C GLN A 887 -32.86 6.62 -1.99
N ALA A 888 -34.11 7.11 -2.01
CA ALA A 888 -34.58 8.17 -1.11
C ALA A 888 -34.54 7.72 0.36
N TRP A 889 -34.96 6.49 0.65
CA TRP A 889 -34.90 5.90 1.99
C TRP A 889 -33.50 5.85 2.57
N GLU A 890 -32.50 5.46 1.77
CA GLU A 890 -31.13 5.34 2.27
C GLU A 890 -30.36 6.67 2.31
N SER A 891 -30.72 7.62 1.45
CA SER A 891 -30.15 8.97 1.50
C SER A 891 -30.81 9.87 2.55
N ASP A 892 -31.92 9.42 3.14
CA ASP A 892 -32.82 10.18 4.01
C ASP A 892 -33.24 11.54 3.43
N LYS A 893 -33.36 11.60 2.09
CA LYS A 893 -33.76 12.79 1.35
C LYS A 893 -35.10 12.56 0.68
N VAL A 894 -35.99 13.54 0.82
CA VAL A 894 -37.28 13.55 0.12
C VAL A 894 -37.01 13.68 -1.38
N ASN A 895 -37.61 12.80 -2.17
CA ASN A 895 -37.51 12.82 -3.62
C ASN A 895 -38.86 13.22 -4.22
N ASN A 896 -38.97 14.46 -4.68
CA ASN A 896 -40.21 15.01 -5.25
C ASN A 896 -40.63 14.34 -6.57
N THR A 897 -39.74 13.60 -7.23
CA THR A 897 -40.12 12.79 -8.42
C THR A 897 -40.98 11.58 -8.08
N LEU A 898 -41.22 11.31 -6.78
CA LEU A 898 -42.10 10.26 -6.27
C LEU A 898 -43.48 10.79 -5.85
N ASN A 899 -43.83 12.02 -6.25
CA ASN A 899 -45.16 12.58 -6.02
C ASN A 899 -46.12 12.06 -7.09
N PHE A 900 -47.14 11.35 -6.64
CA PHE A 900 -48.13 10.71 -7.50
C PHE A 900 -49.55 10.95 -6.98
N MET A 901 -50.54 10.68 -7.83
CA MET A 901 -51.97 10.73 -7.49
C MET A 901 -52.68 9.45 -7.94
N PHE A 902 -53.84 9.17 -7.34
CA PHE A 902 -54.73 8.10 -7.80
C PHE A 902 -55.76 8.66 -8.79
N GLU A 903 -56.24 7.82 -9.70
CA GLU A 903 -57.39 8.19 -10.52
C GLU A 903 -58.66 8.33 -9.66
N THR A 904 -59.37 9.45 -9.83
CA THR A 904 -60.72 9.60 -9.28
C THR A 904 -61.69 8.76 -10.11
N LYS A 905 -62.74 8.22 -9.48
CA LYS A 905 -63.74 7.41 -10.20
C LYS A 905 -64.44 8.25 -11.28
N GLU A 906 -64.66 9.51 -10.95
CA GLU A 906 -65.29 10.52 -11.78
C GLU A 906 -64.45 10.83 -13.02
N SER A 907 -63.12 10.98 -12.87
CA SER A 907 -62.20 11.20 -13.99
C SER A 907 -62.16 10.02 -14.96
N GLY A 908 -62.09 8.79 -14.43
CA GLY A 908 -62.06 7.58 -15.26
C GLY A 908 -63.38 7.33 -16.00
N GLU A 909 -64.52 7.56 -15.35
CA GLU A 909 -65.83 7.47 -16.02
C GLU A 909 -66.04 8.57 -17.06
N LEU A 910 -65.62 9.81 -16.76
CA LEU A 910 -65.72 10.93 -17.69
C LEU A 910 -64.85 10.70 -18.92
N CYS A 911 -63.63 10.18 -18.75
CA CYS A 911 -62.75 9.76 -19.85
C CYS A 911 -63.46 8.75 -20.77
N ARG A 912 -64.09 7.71 -20.21
CA ARG A 912 -64.86 6.73 -21.00
C ARG A 912 -66.01 7.39 -21.76
N LEU A 913 -66.73 8.33 -21.14
CA LEU A 913 -67.81 9.06 -21.82
C LEU A 913 -67.29 9.99 -22.92
N PHE A 914 -66.15 10.63 -22.75
CA PHE A 914 -65.52 11.45 -23.80
C PHE A 914 -65.13 10.59 -25.00
N VAL A 915 -64.44 9.46 -24.76
CA VAL A 915 -64.08 8.50 -25.81
C VAL A 915 -65.33 7.99 -26.54
N GLN A 916 -66.40 7.64 -25.81
CA GLN A 916 -67.63 7.11 -26.41
C GLN A 916 -68.43 8.15 -27.21
N ASN A 917 -68.61 9.37 -26.69
CA ASN A 917 -69.47 10.37 -27.32
C ASN A 917 -68.79 11.06 -28.51
N PHE A 918 -67.50 11.38 -28.38
CA PHE A 918 -66.72 12.02 -29.44
C PHE A 918 -65.97 11.03 -30.34
N ARG A 919 -66.08 9.72 -30.08
CA ARG A 919 -65.41 8.63 -30.84
C ARG A 919 -63.91 8.84 -31.00
N LEU A 920 -63.27 9.25 -29.92
CA LEU A 920 -61.86 9.65 -29.95
C LEU A 920 -60.90 8.49 -30.30
N ASN A 921 -61.36 7.25 -30.13
CA ASN A 921 -60.63 6.02 -30.51
C ASN A 921 -60.66 5.72 -32.03
N GLU A 922 -61.50 6.42 -32.81
CA GLU A 922 -61.59 6.29 -34.27
C GLU A 922 -60.72 7.33 -35.01
N LEU A 923 -60.02 8.22 -34.27
CA LEU A 923 -59.17 9.28 -34.83
C LEU A 923 -57.91 8.70 -35.50
N LYS A 924 -57.51 9.29 -36.63
CA LYS A 924 -56.32 8.85 -37.38
C LYS A 924 -55.04 9.30 -36.66
N GLY A 925 -54.28 8.34 -36.13
CA GLY A 925 -52.95 8.59 -35.54
C GLY A 925 -52.91 8.61 -34.01
N TYR A 926 -54.06 8.58 -33.33
CA TYR A 926 -54.15 8.57 -31.86
C TYR A 926 -55.17 7.53 -31.39
N SER A 927 -54.70 6.42 -30.81
CA SER A 927 -55.56 5.25 -30.49
C SER A 927 -55.52 4.78 -29.04
N ASP A 928 -54.53 5.21 -28.23
CA ASP A 928 -54.40 4.78 -26.83
C ASP A 928 -54.78 5.91 -25.87
N ILE A 929 -56.08 6.10 -25.69
CA ILE A 929 -56.64 7.11 -24.77
C ILE A 929 -56.83 6.47 -23.41
N SER A 930 -55.84 6.66 -22.53
CA SER A 930 -55.75 5.96 -21.25
C SER A 930 -56.16 6.81 -20.04
N SER A 931 -56.29 8.12 -20.21
CA SER A 931 -56.58 9.08 -19.14
C SER A 931 -57.49 10.21 -19.62
N LEU A 932 -58.12 10.92 -18.67
CA LEU A 932 -58.90 12.12 -19.00
C LEU A 932 -58.02 13.22 -19.62
N THR A 933 -56.74 13.29 -19.25
CA THR A 933 -55.77 14.23 -19.87
C THR A 933 -55.55 13.91 -21.35
N ASP A 934 -55.36 12.63 -21.68
CA ASP A 934 -55.22 12.17 -23.07
C ASP A 934 -56.51 12.42 -23.86
N ALA A 935 -57.66 12.14 -23.24
CA ALA A 935 -58.96 12.40 -23.85
C ALA A 935 -59.19 13.89 -24.12
N ARG A 936 -58.78 14.77 -23.21
CA ARG A 936 -58.81 16.23 -23.42
C ARG A 936 -57.92 16.64 -24.57
N TRP A 937 -56.67 16.16 -24.61
CA TRP A 937 -55.72 16.51 -25.66
C TRP A 937 -56.21 16.07 -27.03
N ALA A 938 -56.71 14.82 -27.13
CA ALA A 938 -57.31 14.29 -28.34
C ALA A 938 -58.55 15.09 -28.76
N LEU A 939 -59.37 15.51 -27.80
CA LEU A 939 -60.53 16.34 -28.08
C LEU A 939 -60.12 17.73 -28.60
N THR A 940 -59.12 18.39 -27.99
CA THR A 940 -58.75 19.76 -28.33
C THR A 940 -57.87 19.90 -29.57
N HIS A 941 -56.97 18.96 -29.85
CA HIS A 941 -56.00 19.09 -30.96
C HIS A 941 -56.38 18.24 -32.17
N GLU A 942 -56.87 17.02 -31.97
CA GLU A 942 -57.14 16.09 -33.10
C GLU A 942 -58.61 16.19 -33.55
N TYR A 943 -59.55 16.00 -32.63
CA TYR A 943 -60.98 15.99 -32.94
C TYR A 943 -61.47 17.34 -33.44
N ILE A 944 -61.10 18.44 -32.77
CA ILE A 944 -61.49 19.80 -33.20
C ILE A 944 -60.82 20.18 -34.51
N ALA A 945 -59.57 19.76 -34.77
CA ALA A 945 -58.92 20.02 -36.05
C ALA A 945 -59.64 19.34 -37.22
N GLU A 946 -60.17 18.11 -37.03
CA GLU A 946 -61.01 17.44 -38.03
C GLU A 946 -62.32 18.22 -38.28
N LYS A 947 -62.96 18.75 -37.22
CA LYS A 947 -64.23 19.49 -37.34
C LYS A 947 -64.09 20.93 -37.83
N GLY A 948 -62.93 21.55 -37.63
CA GLY A 948 -62.60 22.87 -38.16
C GLY A 948 -63.21 24.07 -37.42
N PHE A 949 -63.88 23.86 -36.28
CA PHE A 949 -64.48 24.92 -35.45
C PHE A 949 -64.33 24.59 -33.95
N PRO A 950 -64.21 25.60 -33.07
CA PRO A 950 -63.96 25.38 -31.65
C PRO A 950 -65.13 24.72 -30.93
N LEU A 951 -64.88 23.99 -29.84
CA LEU A 951 -65.89 23.19 -29.13
C LEU A 951 -67.05 24.02 -28.58
N TRP A 952 -66.80 25.27 -28.17
CA TRP A 952 -67.84 26.16 -27.66
C TRP A 952 -68.86 26.58 -28.74
N SER A 953 -68.54 26.43 -30.04
CA SER A 953 -69.49 26.75 -31.12
C SER A 953 -70.80 25.97 -31.00
N LEU A 954 -70.74 24.74 -30.47
CA LEU A 954 -71.91 23.90 -30.23
C LEU A 954 -72.94 24.54 -29.28
N LYS A 955 -72.52 25.46 -28.39
CA LYS A 955 -73.42 26.22 -27.50
C LYS A 955 -74.45 27.03 -28.29
N TYR A 956 -74.06 27.50 -29.48
CA TYR A 956 -74.88 28.33 -30.35
C TYR A 956 -75.64 27.52 -31.41
N ALA A 957 -75.42 26.20 -31.46
CA ALA A 957 -76.11 25.30 -32.38
C ALA A 957 -77.38 24.66 -31.77
N THR A 958 -77.73 25.02 -30.52
CA THR A 958 -78.88 24.47 -29.80
C THR A 958 -79.62 25.55 -29.01
N ASP A 959 -80.94 25.41 -28.94
CA ASP A 959 -81.82 26.24 -28.09
C ASP A 959 -82.14 25.61 -26.73
N PHE A 960 -81.60 24.43 -26.45
CA PHE A 960 -81.86 23.74 -25.19
C PHE A 960 -80.85 24.14 -24.11
N ASP A 961 -81.29 24.95 -23.14
CA ASP A 961 -80.42 25.56 -22.12
C ASP A 961 -79.63 24.53 -21.29
N ASN A 962 -80.20 23.35 -21.00
CA ASN A 962 -79.49 22.30 -20.27
C ASN A 962 -78.33 21.70 -21.09
N LEU A 963 -78.48 21.61 -22.42
CA LEU A 963 -77.41 21.14 -23.31
C LEU A 963 -76.34 22.22 -23.50
N ARG A 964 -76.72 23.52 -23.51
CA ARG A 964 -75.76 24.64 -23.48
C ARG A 964 -74.89 24.60 -22.21
N GLY A 965 -75.52 24.38 -21.05
CA GLY A 965 -74.81 24.23 -19.77
C GLY A 965 -73.83 23.05 -19.77
N LEU A 966 -74.24 21.90 -20.31
CA LEU A 966 -73.36 20.74 -20.45
C LEU A 966 -72.17 21.02 -21.38
N ILE A 967 -72.40 21.67 -22.54
CA ILE A 967 -71.33 22.03 -23.48
C ILE A 967 -70.34 22.99 -22.82
N GLU A 968 -70.82 23.98 -22.07
CA GLU A 968 -69.96 24.92 -21.34
C GLU A 968 -69.10 24.20 -20.30
N ASN A 969 -69.67 23.24 -19.58
CA ASN A 969 -68.94 22.41 -18.63
C ASN A 969 -67.88 21.53 -19.31
N ILE A 970 -68.20 20.90 -20.46
CA ILE A 970 -67.24 20.13 -21.27
C ILE A 970 -66.11 21.03 -21.78
N VAL A 971 -66.41 22.24 -22.26
CA VAL A 971 -65.40 23.20 -22.72
C VAL A 971 -64.48 23.58 -21.56
N LYS A 972 -65.01 23.95 -20.40
CA LYS A 972 -64.21 24.27 -19.20
C LYS A 972 -63.29 23.13 -18.81
N ILE A 973 -63.81 21.90 -18.74
CA ILE A 973 -62.98 20.71 -18.46
C ILE A 973 -61.91 20.50 -19.54
N SER A 974 -62.19 20.84 -20.80
CA SER A 974 -61.28 20.59 -21.92
C SER A 974 -60.18 21.64 -22.06
N THR A 975 -60.43 22.91 -21.71
CA THR A 975 -59.50 24.03 -21.93
C THR A 975 -58.84 24.56 -20.65
N GLU A 976 -59.47 24.45 -19.48
CA GLU A 976 -58.89 24.99 -18.23
C GLU A 976 -57.73 24.13 -17.70
N LYS A 977 -56.67 24.78 -17.20
CA LYS A 977 -55.50 24.09 -16.64
C LYS A 977 -55.79 23.46 -15.26
N ASP A 978 -56.67 24.08 -14.46
CA ASP A 978 -56.94 23.70 -13.06
C ASP A 978 -58.26 22.96 -12.83
N PHE A 979 -58.85 22.36 -13.87
CA PHE A 979 -60.13 21.64 -13.78
C PHE A 979 -60.17 20.53 -12.70
N ARG A 980 -59.00 19.95 -12.35
CA ARG A 980 -58.88 18.92 -11.30
C ARG A 980 -59.16 19.46 -9.89
N ASN A 981 -59.02 20.76 -9.68
CA ASN A 981 -59.33 21.43 -8.41
C ASN A 981 -60.84 21.76 -8.29
N GLN A 982 -61.67 21.33 -9.25
CA GLN A 982 -63.11 21.55 -9.26
C GLN A 982 -63.89 20.22 -9.28
N PRO A 983 -63.89 19.42 -8.20
CA PRO A 983 -64.56 18.10 -8.17
C PRO A 983 -66.06 18.16 -8.44
N HIS A 984 -66.69 19.28 -8.06
CA HIS A 984 -68.10 19.55 -8.33
C HIS A 984 -68.38 19.69 -9.83
N LEU A 985 -67.52 20.38 -10.58
CA LEU A 985 -67.64 20.54 -12.03
C LEU A 985 -67.57 19.17 -12.72
N MET A 986 -66.60 18.33 -12.34
CA MET A 986 -66.46 16.97 -12.90
C MET A 986 -67.65 16.07 -12.59
N SER A 987 -68.13 16.06 -11.34
CA SER A 987 -69.27 15.25 -10.91
C SER A 987 -70.57 15.69 -11.57
N GLN A 988 -70.78 17.00 -11.69
CA GLN A 988 -71.93 17.59 -12.37
C GLN A 988 -71.90 17.27 -13.86
N THR A 989 -70.76 17.46 -14.53
CA THR A 989 -70.61 17.18 -15.97
C THR A 989 -70.83 15.70 -16.25
N LEU A 990 -70.32 14.81 -15.37
CA LEU A 990 -70.54 13.37 -15.48
C LEU A 990 -72.03 13.01 -15.37
N ALA A 991 -72.76 13.62 -14.43
CA ALA A 991 -74.20 13.41 -14.28
C ALA A 991 -74.98 13.93 -15.49
N GLU A 992 -74.68 15.15 -15.95
CA GLU A 992 -75.31 15.80 -17.10
C GLU A 992 -75.04 15.03 -18.41
N MET A 993 -73.80 14.55 -18.64
CA MET A 993 -73.46 13.72 -19.80
C MET A 993 -74.20 12.37 -19.81
N LYS A 994 -74.49 11.81 -18.64
CA LYS A 994 -75.29 10.57 -18.53
C LYS A 994 -76.76 10.84 -18.81
N GLN A 995 -77.30 11.97 -18.34
CA GLN A 995 -78.70 12.35 -18.54
C GLN A 995 -79.00 12.78 -19.98
N LEU A 996 -78.14 13.62 -20.58
CA LEU A 996 -78.33 14.23 -21.90
C LEU A 996 -77.58 13.49 -23.02
N LYS A 997 -77.36 12.18 -22.85
CA LYS A 997 -76.52 11.37 -23.74
C LYS A 997 -77.07 11.30 -25.17
N PHE A 998 -78.39 11.29 -25.33
CA PHE A 998 -79.01 11.16 -26.65
C PHE A 998 -78.95 12.49 -27.41
N GLU A 999 -79.26 13.59 -26.72
CA GLU A 999 -79.27 14.96 -27.20
C GLU A 999 -77.85 15.39 -27.62
N LEU A 1000 -76.83 15.09 -26.81
CA LEU A 1000 -75.44 15.36 -27.15
C LEU A 1000 -74.99 14.56 -28.38
N LYS A 1001 -75.38 13.27 -28.47
CA LYS A 1001 -75.01 12.41 -29.61
C LYS A 1001 -75.71 12.83 -30.91
N GLU A 1002 -76.92 13.38 -30.82
CA GLU A 1002 -77.65 13.92 -31.96
C GLU A 1002 -77.01 15.21 -32.47
N LEU A 1003 -76.67 16.13 -31.56
CA LEU A 1003 -75.97 17.38 -31.88
C LEU A 1003 -74.62 17.14 -32.56
N LEU A 1004 -73.87 16.13 -32.14
CA LEU A 1004 -72.55 15.81 -32.71
C LEU A 1004 -72.62 15.15 -34.11
N LYS A 1005 -73.81 14.75 -34.60
CA LYS A 1005 -73.98 14.15 -35.94
C LYS A 1005 -74.35 15.17 -37.02
N THR A 1006 -74.94 16.30 -36.65
CA THR A 1006 -75.32 17.37 -37.58
C THR A 1006 -74.12 18.27 -37.87
N ASN A 1007 -74.26 19.23 -38.80
CA ASN A 1007 -73.21 20.21 -39.09
C ASN A 1007 -73.13 21.32 -38.00
N ALA A 1008 -73.48 20.97 -36.76
CA ALA A 1008 -73.70 21.87 -35.63
C ALA A 1008 -72.50 22.75 -35.30
N PHE A 1009 -71.28 22.27 -35.52
CA PHE A 1009 -70.06 23.06 -35.32
C PHE A 1009 -70.00 24.30 -36.23
N LYS A 1010 -70.29 24.13 -37.53
CA LYS A 1010 -70.35 25.25 -38.47
C LYS A 1010 -71.55 26.14 -38.19
N GLU A 1011 -72.73 25.53 -38.02
CA GLU A 1011 -74.00 26.24 -37.77
C GLU A 1011 -73.92 27.11 -36.51
N GLY A 1012 -73.39 26.56 -35.42
CA GLY A 1012 -73.20 27.29 -34.18
C GLY A 1012 -72.16 28.40 -34.27
N PHE A 1013 -71.05 28.19 -34.97
CA PHE A 1013 -70.08 29.26 -35.19
C PHE A 1013 -70.64 30.38 -36.07
N SER A 1014 -71.40 30.04 -37.12
CA SER A 1014 -72.13 31.02 -37.94
C SER A 1014 -73.16 31.81 -37.12
N ALA A 1015 -73.96 31.13 -36.29
CA ALA A 1015 -74.93 31.78 -35.40
C ALA A 1015 -74.25 32.73 -34.40
N PHE A 1016 -73.09 32.34 -33.86
CA PHE A 1016 -72.26 33.21 -33.03
C PHE A 1016 -71.83 34.47 -33.78
N VAL A 1017 -71.26 34.33 -34.99
CA VAL A 1017 -70.77 35.47 -35.78
C VAL A 1017 -71.91 36.45 -36.10
N ILE A 1018 -73.10 35.94 -36.47
CA ILE A 1018 -74.30 36.76 -36.68
C ILE A 1018 -74.70 37.47 -35.38
N GLY A 1019 -74.66 36.78 -34.24
CA GLY A 1019 -74.93 37.37 -32.93
C GLY A 1019 -73.95 38.50 -32.58
N VAL A 1020 -72.66 38.33 -32.87
CA VAL A 1020 -71.64 39.37 -32.66
C VAL A 1020 -71.86 40.56 -33.60
N ALA A 1021 -72.25 40.32 -34.85
CA ALA A 1021 -72.60 41.37 -35.81
C ALA A 1021 -73.73 42.28 -35.29
N VAL A 1022 -74.78 41.67 -34.73
CA VAL A 1022 -75.89 42.38 -34.09
C VAL A 1022 -75.44 43.12 -32.83
N GLU A 1023 -74.69 42.46 -31.94
CA GLU A 1023 -74.20 43.04 -30.68
C GLU A 1023 -73.33 44.28 -30.91
N LYS A 1024 -72.42 44.23 -31.88
CA LYS A 1024 -71.47 45.31 -32.17
C LYS A 1024 -72.02 46.39 -33.10
N GLY A 1025 -73.27 46.26 -33.56
CA GLY A 1025 -73.88 47.19 -34.50
C GLY A 1025 -73.17 47.24 -35.87
N LEU A 1026 -72.48 46.16 -36.25
CA LEU A 1026 -71.75 46.01 -37.50
C LEU A 1026 -72.53 45.02 -38.38
N PRO A 1027 -73.46 45.49 -39.22
CA PRO A 1027 -74.41 44.62 -39.93
C PRO A 1027 -73.68 43.67 -40.87
N LEU A 1028 -74.04 42.38 -40.82
CA LEU A 1028 -73.56 41.30 -41.67
C LEU A 1028 -74.76 40.73 -42.45
N LYS A 1029 -74.63 40.56 -43.76
CA LYS A 1029 -75.66 39.86 -44.54
C LYS A 1029 -75.47 38.35 -44.46
N GLU A 1030 -76.54 37.58 -44.61
CA GLU A 1030 -76.48 36.11 -44.51
C GLU A 1030 -75.54 35.46 -45.54
N ASP A 1031 -75.40 36.07 -46.73
CA ASP A 1031 -74.48 35.64 -47.79
C ASP A 1031 -73.01 35.99 -47.52
N GLU A 1032 -72.75 36.92 -46.59
CA GLU A 1032 -71.40 37.36 -46.19
C GLU A 1032 -70.82 36.53 -45.02
N VAL A 1033 -71.59 35.60 -44.42
CA VAL A 1033 -71.18 34.86 -43.21
C VAL A 1033 -69.98 33.95 -43.44
N ASP A 1034 -69.93 33.21 -44.56
CA ASP A 1034 -68.80 32.33 -44.87
C ASP A 1034 -67.52 33.14 -45.17
N GLU A 1035 -67.66 34.32 -45.78
CA GLU A 1035 -66.55 35.26 -46.01
C GLU A 1035 -66.05 35.87 -44.69
N ALA A 1036 -66.96 36.23 -43.79
CA ALA A 1036 -66.63 36.69 -42.44
C ALA A 1036 -65.82 35.64 -41.67
N ILE A 1037 -66.27 34.38 -41.69
CA ILE A 1037 -65.55 33.28 -41.03
C ILE A 1037 -64.15 33.10 -41.62
N ALA A 1038 -64.02 33.12 -42.95
CA ALA A 1038 -62.72 32.99 -43.62
C ALA A 1038 -61.77 34.17 -43.30
N GLY A 1039 -62.31 35.37 -43.18
CA GLY A 1039 -61.59 36.58 -42.77
C GLY A 1039 -61.14 36.54 -41.32
N MET A 1040 -62.05 36.17 -40.40
CA MET A 1040 -61.77 36.02 -38.97
C MET A 1040 -60.63 35.04 -38.70
N ARG A 1041 -60.56 33.93 -39.45
CA ARG A 1041 -59.48 32.94 -39.34
C ARG A 1041 -58.08 33.51 -39.56
N LYS A 1042 -57.93 34.62 -40.30
CA LYS A 1042 -56.62 35.29 -40.50
C LYS A 1042 -56.16 36.04 -39.25
N HIS A 1043 -57.07 36.36 -38.34
CA HIS A 1043 -56.81 37.11 -37.11
C HIS A 1043 -56.87 36.24 -35.85
N LEU A 1044 -57.34 34.99 -35.97
CA LEU A 1044 -57.32 34.00 -34.91
C LEU A 1044 -55.96 33.28 -34.91
N GLY A 1045 -55.21 33.40 -33.82
CA GLY A 1045 -53.93 32.73 -33.61
C GLY A 1045 -54.07 31.43 -32.80
N GLY A 1046 -53.11 30.51 -32.98
CA GLY A 1046 -53.07 29.23 -32.25
C GLY A 1046 -54.03 28.15 -32.77
N ASP A 1047 -53.99 26.97 -32.15
CA ASP A 1047 -54.83 25.83 -32.55
C ASP A 1047 -56.32 26.10 -32.30
N ILE A 1048 -57.17 25.66 -33.23
CA ILE A 1048 -58.63 25.88 -33.23
C ILE A 1048 -59.28 25.49 -31.89
N GLY A 1049 -58.75 24.46 -31.22
CA GLY A 1049 -59.24 23.98 -29.93
C GLY A 1049 -59.08 24.96 -28.76
N TYR A 1050 -58.24 25.98 -28.89
CA TYR A 1050 -58.01 26.98 -27.84
C TYR A 1050 -58.61 28.35 -28.14
N TRP A 1051 -59.21 28.55 -29.32
CA TRP A 1051 -59.86 29.81 -29.63
C TRP A 1051 -60.94 30.12 -28.60
N SER A 1052 -60.88 31.30 -28.00
CA SER A 1052 -61.90 31.78 -27.08
C SER A 1052 -63.00 32.56 -27.79
N GLU A 1053 -64.18 32.67 -27.17
CA GLU A 1053 -65.26 33.52 -27.68
C GLU A 1053 -64.83 35.00 -27.79
N GLU A 1054 -63.98 35.48 -26.89
CA GLU A 1054 -63.51 36.87 -26.89
C GLU A 1054 -62.55 37.15 -28.06
N GLU A 1055 -61.60 36.24 -28.32
CA GLU A 1055 -60.72 36.32 -29.49
C GLU A 1055 -61.52 36.28 -30.79
N ALA A 1056 -62.55 35.42 -30.88
CA ALA A 1056 -63.43 35.36 -32.03
C ALA A 1056 -64.27 36.64 -32.19
N ARG A 1057 -64.80 37.23 -31.10
CA ARG A 1057 -65.48 38.54 -31.13
C ARG A 1057 -64.55 39.62 -31.67
N ASN A 1058 -63.33 39.70 -31.16
CA ASN A 1058 -62.35 40.69 -31.57
C ASN A 1058 -61.91 40.49 -33.03
N ALA A 1059 -61.72 39.24 -33.47
CA ALA A 1059 -61.38 38.90 -34.85
C ALA A 1059 -62.48 39.35 -35.83
N TYR A 1060 -63.76 39.22 -35.47
CA TYR A 1060 -64.87 39.72 -36.29
C TYR A 1060 -64.83 41.24 -36.43
N VAL A 1061 -64.62 41.96 -35.32
CA VAL A 1061 -64.53 43.43 -35.31
C VAL A 1061 -63.34 43.91 -36.16
N ILE A 1062 -62.17 43.29 -36.00
CA ILE A 1062 -60.96 43.62 -36.77
C ILE A 1062 -61.20 43.38 -38.27
N TRP A 1063 -61.73 42.21 -38.63
CA TRP A 1063 -62.03 41.89 -40.03
C TRP A 1063 -63.01 42.88 -40.66
N ARG A 1064 -64.13 43.18 -39.99
CA ARG A 1064 -65.14 44.10 -40.52
C ARG A 1064 -64.63 45.54 -40.59
N ALA A 1065 -63.84 45.98 -39.62
CA ALA A 1065 -63.19 47.30 -39.65
C ALA A 1065 -62.19 47.43 -40.81
N GLN A 1066 -61.40 46.38 -41.09
CA GLN A 1066 -60.50 46.35 -42.24
C GLN A 1066 -61.26 46.38 -43.56
N LEU A 1067 -62.35 45.64 -43.68
CA LEU A 1067 -63.17 45.59 -44.89
C LEU A 1067 -63.85 46.96 -45.15
N LEU A 1068 -64.36 47.61 -44.10
CA LEU A 1068 -64.91 48.96 -44.18
C LEU A 1068 -63.85 50.03 -44.50
N GLU A 1069 -62.63 49.89 -43.97
CA GLU A 1069 -61.50 50.78 -44.30
C GLU A 1069 -61.05 50.59 -45.76
N GLU A 1070 -61.01 49.35 -46.25
CA GLU A 1070 -60.74 49.07 -47.67
C GLU A 1070 -61.84 49.60 -48.60
N GLU A 1071 -63.12 49.47 -48.22
CA GLU A 1071 -64.23 50.08 -48.94
C GLU A 1071 -64.14 51.61 -48.91
N ARG A 1072 -63.80 52.21 -47.76
CA ARG A 1072 -63.58 53.66 -47.66
C ARG A 1072 -62.41 54.10 -48.53
N ARG A 1073 -61.28 53.37 -48.52
CA ARG A 1073 -60.14 53.63 -49.41
C ARG A 1073 -60.50 53.47 -50.88
N ARG A 1074 -61.30 52.46 -51.26
CA ARG A 1074 -61.80 52.31 -52.64
C ARG A 1074 -62.72 53.46 -53.02
N GLN A 1075 -63.63 53.87 -52.15
CA GLN A 1075 -64.50 55.02 -52.38
C GLN A 1075 -63.70 56.34 -52.44
N GLU A 1076 -62.69 56.53 -51.60
CA GLU A 1076 -61.77 57.68 -51.67
C GLU A 1076 -60.90 57.65 -52.94
N GLU A 1077 -60.44 56.48 -53.38
CA GLU A 1077 -59.73 56.32 -54.66
C GLU A 1077 -60.64 56.51 -55.87
N GLU A 1078 -61.90 56.12 -55.79
CA GLU A 1078 -62.89 56.28 -56.86
C GLU A 1078 -63.41 57.72 -56.92
N LEU A 1079 -63.55 58.39 -55.76
CA LEU A 1079 -63.76 59.83 -55.65
C LEU A 1079 -62.55 60.59 -56.19
N ARG A 1080 -61.32 60.16 -55.86
CA ARG A 1080 -60.09 60.72 -56.46
C ARG A 1080 -60.04 60.48 -57.96
N ARG A 1081 -60.46 59.32 -58.47
CA ARG A 1081 -60.54 59.06 -59.91
C ARG A 1081 -61.60 59.93 -60.58
N GLN A 1082 -62.77 60.11 -59.98
CA GLN A 1082 -63.81 61.01 -60.48
C GLN A 1082 -63.39 62.49 -60.40
N GLU A 1083 -62.70 62.91 -59.34
CA GLU A 1083 -62.08 64.24 -59.22
C GLU A 1083 -60.93 64.43 -60.20
N GLU A 1084 -60.13 63.39 -60.48
CA GLU A 1084 -59.09 63.38 -61.52
C GLU A 1084 -59.68 63.36 -62.93
N GLU A 1085 -60.85 62.76 -63.15
CA GLU A 1085 -61.55 62.71 -64.43
C GLU A 1085 -62.29 64.02 -64.72
N ILE A 1086 -62.86 64.67 -63.69
CA ILE A 1086 -63.39 66.04 -63.74
C ILE A 1086 -62.25 67.06 -63.90
N ARG A 1087 -61.11 66.88 -63.21
CA ARG A 1087 -59.89 67.69 -63.43
C ARG A 1087 -59.26 67.46 -64.80
N ARG A 1088 -59.33 66.24 -65.37
CA ARG A 1088 -58.89 65.95 -66.75
C ARG A 1088 -59.81 66.58 -67.80
N GLN A 1089 -61.12 66.66 -67.55
CA GLN A 1089 -62.05 67.38 -68.42
C GLN A 1089 -61.92 68.91 -68.31
N GLN A 1090 -61.60 69.47 -67.14
CA GLN A 1090 -61.38 70.91 -66.96
C GLN A 1090 -59.95 71.39 -67.26
N SER A 1091 -58.97 70.48 -67.30
CA SER A 1091 -57.57 70.78 -67.64
C SER A 1091 -57.26 70.63 -69.14
N ASN A 1092 -58.21 70.19 -69.96
CA ASN A 1092 -58.04 70.06 -71.42
C ASN A 1092 -58.16 71.38 -72.19
N ASP A 1093 -58.43 72.51 -71.51
CA ASP A 1093 -58.76 73.76 -72.21
C ASP A 1093 -57.79 74.94 -72.02
N MET A 1094 -56.80 74.91 -71.10
CA MET A 1094 -55.95 76.12 -70.87
C MET A 1094 -54.47 75.85 -70.52
N ARG A 1095 -53.88 74.81 -71.12
CA ARG A 1095 -52.46 74.70 -71.48
C ARG A 1095 -52.44 73.98 -72.84
N THR A 1096 -52.60 74.70 -73.94
CA THR A 1096 -51.45 75.27 -74.65
C THR A 1096 -51.02 76.59 -74.05
N LYS A 1097 -49.94 76.55 -73.27
CA LYS A 1097 -48.94 77.62 -73.06
C LYS A 1097 -48.03 77.20 -71.89
N TYR A 1098 -47.17 76.24 -72.16
CA TYR A 1098 -45.74 76.55 -72.20
C TYR A 1098 -45.21 76.00 -73.52
N THR A 1099 -44.56 76.86 -74.29
CA THR A 1099 -44.03 76.60 -75.63
C THR A 1099 -42.75 75.76 -75.55
N ASP A 1100 -42.36 75.10 -76.65
CA ASP A 1100 -41.08 74.36 -76.73
C ASP A 1100 -39.87 75.24 -76.34
N ALA A 1101 -39.96 76.55 -76.52
CA ALA A 1101 -38.99 77.54 -76.04
C ALA A 1101 -38.94 77.69 -74.50
N GLU A 1102 -40.02 77.43 -73.79
CA GLU A 1102 -40.10 77.51 -72.33
C GLU A 1102 -39.71 76.18 -71.66
N ILE A 1103 -39.90 75.05 -72.34
CA ILE A 1103 -39.34 73.76 -71.96
C ILE A 1103 -37.82 73.76 -72.18
N ASP A 1104 -37.32 74.34 -73.27
CA ASP A 1104 -35.88 74.55 -73.49
C ASP A 1104 -35.26 75.54 -72.49
N LYS A 1105 -35.98 76.60 -72.09
CA LYS A 1105 -35.53 77.53 -71.05
C LYS A 1105 -35.44 76.86 -69.66
N LEU A 1106 -36.38 75.97 -69.34
CA LEU A 1106 -36.36 75.19 -68.10
C LEU A 1106 -35.23 74.15 -68.11
N ASN A 1107 -34.98 73.51 -69.26
CA ASN A 1107 -33.88 72.57 -69.43
C ASN A 1107 -32.51 73.27 -69.41
N GLN A 1108 -32.38 74.48 -69.98
CA GLN A 1108 -31.19 75.33 -69.83
C GLN A 1108 -30.98 75.77 -68.37
N GLN A 1109 -32.03 76.14 -67.65
CA GLN A 1109 -31.93 76.47 -66.22
C GLN A 1109 -31.51 75.26 -65.38
N LYS A 1110 -32.03 74.06 -65.65
CA LYS A 1110 -31.57 72.81 -65.03
C LYS A 1110 -30.10 72.51 -65.36
N ALA A 1111 -29.69 72.64 -66.62
CA ALA A 1111 -28.31 72.42 -67.04
C ALA A 1111 -27.34 73.42 -66.39
N THR A 1112 -27.74 74.69 -66.26
CA THR A 1112 -26.95 75.74 -65.60
C THR A 1112 -26.82 75.52 -64.08
N ALA A 1113 -27.89 75.06 -63.44
CA ALA A 1113 -27.86 74.69 -62.02
C ALA A 1113 -26.94 73.48 -61.77
N ILE A 1114 -27.01 72.45 -62.61
CA ILE A 1114 -26.15 71.25 -62.52
C ILE A 1114 -24.67 71.63 -62.75
N ALA A 1115 -24.38 72.52 -63.71
CA ALA A 1115 -23.02 72.99 -63.96
C ALA A 1115 -22.44 73.79 -62.76
N LYS A 1116 -23.26 74.62 -62.09
CA LYS A 1116 -22.84 75.34 -60.88
C LYS A 1116 -22.56 74.40 -59.71
N VAL A 1117 -23.36 73.35 -59.52
CA VAL A 1117 -23.13 72.33 -58.48
C VAL A 1117 -21.80 71.59 -58.74
N LYS A 1118 -21.49 71.24 -60.00
CA LYS A 1118 -20.23 70.55 -60.36
C LYS A 1118 -18.95 71.39 -60.21
N GLN A 1119 -19.05 72.71 -60.08
CA GLN A 1119 -17.90 73.61 -59.87
C GLN A 1119 -17.60 73.89 -58.39
N ILE A 1120 -18.45 73.42 -57.47
CA ILE A 1120 -18.21 73.56 -56.02
C ILE A 1120 -17.10 72.56 -55.64
N LYS A 1121 -15.92 73.08 -55.27
CA LYS A 1121 -14.79 72.27 -54.77
C LYS A 1121 -14.69 72.27 -53.24
N ASP A 1122 -15.53 73.07 -52.58
CA ASP A 1122 -15.57 73.25 -51.13
C ASP A 1122 -16.77 72.50 -50.55
N ALA A 1123 -16.50 71.49 -49.72
CA ALA A 1123 -17.49 70.58 -49.18
C ALA A 1123 -18.47 71.27 -48.22
N ASP A 1124 -18.02 72.26 -47.45
CA ASP A 1124 -18.86 72.96 -46.48
C ASP A 1124 -19.92 73.83 -47.16
N ARG A 1125 -19.57 74.38 -48.33
CA ARG A 1125 -20.50 75.17 -49.15
C ARG A 1125 -21.57 74.32 -49.83
N ALA A 1126 -21.26 73.07 -50.16
CA ALA A 1126 -22.24 72.12 -50.70
C ALA A 1126 -23.23 71.68 -49.61
N ARG A 1127 -22.76 71.43 -48.38
CA ARG A 1127 -23.59 71.02 -47.24
C ARG A 1127 -24.61 72.10 -46.87
N ALA A 1128 -24.18 73.35 -46.77
CA ALA A 1128 -25.06 74.48 -46.47
C ALA A 1128 -26.17 74.70 -47.52
N ILE A 1129 -25.93 74.33 -48.80
CA ILE A 1129 -26.95 74.42 -49.85
C ILE A 1129 -27.99 73.30 -49.71
N LEU A 1130 -27.55 72.08 -49.39
CA LEU A 1130 -28.45 70.94 -49.18
C LEU A 1130 -29.34 71.14 -47.96
N GLU A 1131 -28.80 71.60 -46.84
CA GLU A 1131 -29.58 71.95 -45.64
C GLU A 1131 -30.65 72.99 -45.95
N ARG A 1132 -30.31 74.02 -46.74
CA ARG A 1132 -31.25 75.07 -47.13
C ARG A 1132 -32.34 74.60 -48.10
N ILE A 1133 -32.07 73.56 -48.89
CA ILE A 1133 -33.07 72.90 -49.75
C ILE A 1133 -34.02 72.06 -48.90
N ILE A 1134 -33.51 71.35 -47.89
CA ILE A 1134 -34.32 70.58 -46.93
C ILE A 1134 -35.25 71.52 -46.16
N GLU A 1135 -34.74 72.63 -45.61
CA GLU A 1135 -35.56 73.58 -44.84
C GLU A 1135 -36.68 74.25 -45.65
N LYS A 1136 -36.53 74.36 -46.98
CA LYS A 1136 -37.48 75.06 -47.84
C LYS A 1136 -38.38 74.16 -48.67
N THR A 1137 -38.19 72.85 -48.62
CA THR A 1137 -39.00 71.89 -49.39
C THR A 1137 -40.02 71.20 -48.50
N ASN A 1138 -41.28 71.18 -48.94
CA ASN A 1138 -42.34 70.35 -48.33
C ASN A 1138 -42.55 69.05 -49.15
N ASN A 1139 -41.62 68.71 -50.06
CA ASN A 1139 -41.73 67.55 -50.93
C ASN A 1139 -40.96 66.36 -50.36
N SER A 1140 -41.68 65.32 -49.95
CA SER A 1140 -41.14 64.10 -49.34
C SER A 1140 -40.19 63.32 -50.25
N LEU A 1141 -40.30 63.42 -51.57
CA LEU A 1141 -39.40 62.75 -52.52
C LEU A 1141 -37.97 63.34 -52.51
N VAL A 1142 -37.82 64.65 -52.30
CA VAL A 1142 -36.49 65.27 -52.20
C VAL A 1142 -35.81 64.88 -50.89
N ILE A 1143 -36.60 64.78 -49.81
CA ILE A 1143 -36.13 64.34 -48.49
C ILE A 1143 -35.76 62.84 -48.53
N SER A 1144 -36.55 61.99 -49.20
CA SER A 1144 -36.25 60.56 -49.31
C SER A 1144 -34.98 60.28 -50.11
N ILE A 1145 -34.74 61.01 -51.20
CA ILE A 1145 -33.53 60.84 -52.03
C ILE A 1145 -32.26 61.22 -51.24
N ILE A 1146 -32.33 62.24 -50.37
CA ILE A 1146 -31.18 62.61 -49.51
C ILE A 1146 -30.98 61.55 -48.42
N ASN A 1147 -32.04 61.08 -47.79
CA ASN A 1147 -31.97 60.04 -46.75
C ASN A 1147 -31.58 58.65 -47.29
N GLU A 1148 -31.73 58.39 -48.59
CA GLU A 1148 -31.26 57.14 -49.24
C GLU A 1148 -29.73 57.07 -49.36
N TYR A 1149 -29.02 58.19 -49.20
CA TYR A 1149 -27.57 58.26 -49.20
C TYR A 1149 -27.03 58.47 -47.78
N ASP A 1150 -27.05 57.41 -46.98
CA ASP A 1150 -26.13 57.28 -45.85
C ASP A 1150 -25.28 56.02 -46.06
N ALA A 1151 -23.97 56.22 -46.02
CA ALA A 1151 -22.92 55.20 -46.03
C ALA A 1151 -22.35 55.07 -44.62
#